data_AF-A0A0D1YRQ6-F1
#
_entry.id   AF-A0A0D1YRQ6-F1
#
_cell.length_a   1.000
_cell.length_b   1.000
_cell.length_c   1.000
_cell.angle_alpha   90.00
_cell.angle_beta   90.00
_cell.angle_gamma   90.00
#
_symmetry.space_group_name_H-M   'P 1'
#
loop_
_entity.id
_entity.type
_entity.pdbx_description
1 polymer ?
#
loop_
_entity_poly.entity_id
_entity_poly.type
_entity_poly.pdbx_seq_one_letter_code
_entity_poly.pdbx_strand_id
1 'polypeptide(L)'
;MKRKGVENGESPSKRRNTATDDPEALKSAFRSDLFGKDTLQSFRKSYATSGPYPHAVVPSLIQETLLRSVRSEIISHIHFTLKETDIYRIHQSGDLANLSNLDAESLKHLPSLVHLRDALYSSDFREWVSTVTGAGKVSGQKTDMAVNVYTPGSYLLCHDDVIGSRRVSYILYLTDPDHPWQPEWGGGLRLYLTEKRKNKAGEDIQVPLAEHSLNIPPSFGQLSFFAVRPGESYHDVEEVYHGSDHEADGGRIRMAISGWYHIPQEGEDGFEEGIEQKQAHRSTLAQLKSADNEFDEPQLIFRHFDEPRKVMDSHADHKELDPGDKDDTDDETLTEQDLTFLLHYMTPHYLTPDMIEDFSSSFADLSMLQLEQFFNPTFANELKEYISSVDNKQSESKSSKSSHPSHWSVARPPHKHRYAYLQGAEALHRDKTPVSRVLTDLIHSHSFKKWLALVTGLKTKSLIRQNAIARRFRRGKDYALANPFQGEQPQLEFTISITPSEGWERGEEDGEENQKAKKAKKALNGQNGQADKSKGKGKQKAVEPEKVQVSTSTEIEFGGEEVYMAGDDDDNVSVHYRSLPNVGKKADPAVYKSSMGETDDDDGILFTNVAAWNRFSVVLRDKGTLRFVKYVSQAAMGDRWDIKGEVEVGEDAWDDEGDDNEEGGLNGDLDDDDEEEGEDDDGIDEDEDDEE
;
A
#
# COMPACT_ATOMS: atom_id res chain seq x y z
N MET A 1 -66.90 -23.21 -24.37
CA MET A 1 -67.07 -21.98 -23.56
C MET A 1 -65.70 -21.48 -23.12
N LYS A 2 -65.45 -20.16 -23.27
CA LYS A 2 -64.30 -19.36 -22.76
C LYS A 2 -62.93 -19.67 -23.41
N ARG A 3 -62.42 -18.89 -24.37
CA ARG A 3 -61.90 -17.48 -24.43
C ARG A 3 -60.37 -17.46 -24.33
N LYS A 4 -59.75 -16.90 -25.39
CA LYS A 4 -58.35 -16.48 -25.53
C LYS A 4 -57.90 -15.59 -24.37
N GLY A 5 -56.65 -15.75 -23.93
CA GLY A 5 -55.88 -14.76 -23.18
C GLY A 5 -54.46 -14.75 -23.71
N VAL A 6 -54.08 -13.64 -24.35
CA VAL A 6 -52.70 -13.28 -24.70
C VAL A 6 -52.17 -12.54 -23.48
N GLU A 7 -51.13 -13.05 -22.83
CA GLU A 7 -50.39 -12.31 -21.80
C GLU A 7 -49.11 -11.75 -22.43
N ASN A 8 -49.24 -10.56 -23.03
CA ASN A 8 -48.12 -9.62 -23.14
C ASN A 8 -48.01 -8.93 -21.78
N GLY A 9 -47.11 -9.42 -20.93
CA GLY A 9 -46.71 -8.75 -19.70
C GLY A 9 -45.31 -8.16 -19.86
N GLU A 10 -45.19 -7.04 -20.59
CA GLU A 10 -44.04 -6.16 -20.39
C GLU A 10 -44.06 -5.70 -18.93
N SER A 11 -43.00 -6.02 -18.21
CA SER A 11 -42.76 -5.49 -16.87
C SER A 11 -42.61 -3.96 -17.00
N PRO A 12 -43.30 -3.16 -16.16
CA PRO A 12 -43.21 -1.71 -16.27
C PRO A 12 -41.79 -1.27 -15.95
N SER A 13 -41.15 -0.59 -16.92
CA SER A 13 -39.88 0.08 -16.72
C SER A 13 -39.99 1.02 -15.52
N LYS A 14 -39.08 0.85 -14.55
CA LYS A 14 -38.92 1.79 -13.44
C LYS A 14 -38.61 3.16 -14.04
N ARG A 15 -39.61 4.04 -14.15
CA ARG A 15 -39.41 5.44 -14.55
C ARG A 15 -38.45 6.11 -13.55
N ARG A 16 -37.25 6.45 -14.01
CA ARG A 16 -36.33 7.40 -13.36
C ARG A 16 -37.07 8.74 -13.22
N ASN A 17 -37.53 9.06 -12.02
CA ASN A 17 -38.49 10.15 -11.80
C ASN A 17 -37.88 11.57 -11.69
N THR A 18 -36.65 11.82 -12.15
CA THR A 18 -36.00 13.14 -12.02
C THR A 18 -35.02 13.54 -13.13
N ALA A 19 -34.89 12.79 -14.22
CA ALA A 19 -33.95 13.17 -15.30
C ALA A 19 -34.50 14.39 -16.10
N THR A 20 -33.74 15.48 -16.13
CA THR A 20 -33.99 16.59 -17.07
C THR A 20 -33.39 16.22 -18.43
N ASP A 21 -34.21 15.68 -19.33
CA ASP A 21 -33.79 15.32 -20.70
C ASP A 21 -33.79 16.52 -21.67
N ASP A 22 -34.06 17.74 -21.20
CA ASP A 22 -34.03 18.95 -22.04
C ASP A 22 -32.58 19.31 -22.42
N PRO A 23 -32.16 19.15 -23.69
CA PRO A 23 -30.77 19.33 -24.09
C PRO A 23 -30.27 20.76 -23.88
N GLU A 24 -31.14 21.76 -24.01
CA GLU A 24 -30.73 23.17 -23.82
C GLU A 24 -30.55 23.51 -22.35
N ALA A 25 -31.36 22.92 -21.46
CA ALA A 25 -31.16 23.01 -20.02
C ALA A 25 -29.83 22.38 -19.60
N LEU A 26 -29.49 21.20 -20.14
CA LEU A 26 -28.22 20.53 -19.83
C LEU A 26 -27.00 21.30 -20.35
N LYS A 27 -27.07 21.91 -21.53
CA LYS A 27 -25.99 22.78 -22.03
C LYS A 27 -25.80 24.02 -21.17
N SER A 28 -26.89 24.58 -20.65
CA SER A 28 -26.85 25.78 -19.82
C SER A 28 -26.13 25.58 -18.48
N ALA A 29 -25.93 24.33 -18.05
CA ALA A 29 -25.14 23.99 -16.87
C ALA A 29 -23.64 24.33 -17.03
N PHE A 30 -23.14 24.39 -18.26
CA PHE A 30 -21.72 24.63 -18.56
C PHE A 30 -21.40 26.10 -18.83
N ARG A 31 -20.11 26.46 -18.78
CA ARG A 31 -19.62 27.74 -19.32
C ARG A 31 -20.07 27.96 -20.76
N SER A 32 -20.47 29.18 -21.10
CA SER A 32 -21.18 29.51 -22.34
C SER A 32 -20.39 29.26 -23.63
N ASP A 33 -19.06 29.22 -23.56
CA ASP A 33 -18.15 29.03 -24.68
C ASP A 33 -17.67 27.58 -24.84
N LEU A 34 -18.04 26.65 -23.93
CA LEU A 34 -17.49 25.28 -23.87
C LEU A 34 -17.61 24.53 -25.21
N PHE A 35 -18.80 24.58 -25.80
CA PHE A 35 -19.15 23.88 -27.03
C PHE A 35 -18.79 24.68 -28.30
N GLY A 36 -18.17 25.86 -28.14
CA GLY A 36 -17.64 26.64 -29.26
C GLY A 36 -16.49 25.90 -29.95
N LYS A 37 -16.43 26.00 -31.29
CA LYS A 37 -15.40 25.30 -32.09
C LYS A 37 -13.97 25.70 -31.71
N ASP A 38 -13.73 26.98 -31.45
CA ASP A 38 -12.41 27.49 -31.10
C ASP A 38 -11.96 26.98 -29.72
N THR A 39 -12.87 27.00 -28.74
CA THR A 39 -12.64 26.47 -27.39
C THR A 39 -12.31 24.97 -27.44
N LEU A 40 -13.12 24.20 -28.16
CA LEU A 40 -12.91 22.76 -28.35
C LEU A 40 -11.55 22.45 -28.98
N GLN A 41 -11.17 23.16 -30.04
CA GLN A 41 -9.88 22.97 -30.70
C GLN A 41 -8.70 23.37 -29.80
N SER A 42 -8.86 24.43 -29.01
CA SER A 42 -7.86 24.86 -28.03
C SER A 42 -7.59 23.77 -26.99
N PHE A 43 -8.65 23.21 -26.38
CA PHE A 43 -8.50 22.13 -25.41
C PHE A 43 -7.94 20.86 -26.03
N ARG A 44 -8.36 20.48 -27.24
CA ARG A 44 -7.79 19.34 -27.96
C ARG A 44 -6.28 19.50 -28.20
N LYS A 45 -5.84 20.69 -28.60
CA LYS A 45 -4.41 20.98 -28.80
C LYS A 45 -3.63 20.95 -27.49
N SER A 46 -4.18 21.56 -26.43
CA SER A 46 -3.57 21.55 -25.09
C SER A 46 -3.44 20.12 -24.55
N TYR A 47 -4.50 19.32 -24.68
CA TYR A 47 -4.52 17.92 -24.25
C TYR A 47 -3.42 17.12 -24.95
N ALA A 48 -3.34 17.21 -26.28
CA ALA A 48 -2.36 16.47 -27.08
C ALA A 48 -0.89 16.83 -26.80
N THR A 49 -0.62 18.03 -26.26
CA THR A 49 0.74 18.54 -25.99
C THR A 49 1.10 18.58 -24.51
N SER A 50 0.16 18.20 -23.64
CA SER A 50 0.38 18.14 -22.20
C SER A 50 1.25 16.93 -21.79
N GLY A 51 1.91 17.03 -20.64
CA GLY A 51 2.76 15.98 -20.07
C GLY A 51 2.64 15.92 -18.54
N PRO A 52 2.99 14.80 -17.89
CA PRO A 52 3.77 13.67 -18.39
C PRO A 52 3.03 12.73 -19.36
N TYR A 53 1.70 12.73 -19.32
CA TYR A 53 0.85 12.09 -20.31
C TYR A 53 -0.31 13.03 -20.66
N PRO A 54 -1.05 12.78 -21.77
CA PRO A 54 -2.14 13.64 -22.20
C PRO A 54 -3.23 13.78 -21.13
N HIS A 55 -3.45 15.00 -20.67
CA HIS A 55 -4.44 15.40 -19.68
C HIS A 55 -4.97 16.81 -20.00
N ALA A 56 -6.11 17.17 -19.41
CA ALA A 56 -6.68 18.52 -19.52
C ALA A 56 -7.07 19.06 -18.15
N VAL A 57 -6.97 20.38 -18.02
CA VAL A 57 -7.47 21.16 -16.89
C VAL A 57 -8.39 22.23 -17.44
N VAL A 58 -9.69 22.15 -17.11
CA VAL A 58 -10.72 23.08 -17.57
C VAL A 58 -11.15 23.94 -16.39
N PRO A 59 -10.78 25.23 -16.36
CA PRO A 59 -11.23 26.14 -15.31
C PRO A 59 -12.71 26.49 -15.50
N SER A 60 -13.43 26.57 -14.39
CA SER A 60 -14.83 27.02 -14.32
C SER A 60 -15.73 26.29 -15.33
N LEU A 61 -15.69 24.95 -15.33
CA LEU A 61 -16.43 24.12 -16.28
C LEU A 61 -17.95 24.36 -16.19
N ILE A 62 -18.46 24.39 -14.96
CA ILE A 62 -19.87 24.47 -14.61
C ILE A 62 -20.22 25.90 -14.21
N GLN A 63 -21.43 26.36 -14.52
CA GLN A 63 -21.95 27.64 -14.07
C GLN A 63 -21.89 27.74 -12.55
N GLU A 64 -21.33 28.85 -12.06
CA GLU A 64 -21.02 29.03 -10.65
C GLU A 64 -22.26 28.87 -9.76
N THR A 65 -23.42 29.39 -10.19
CA THR A 65 -24.68 29.29 -9.46
C THR A 65 -25.14 27.84 -9.25
N LEU A 66 -25.00 27.01 -10.27
CA LEU A 66 -25.31 25.58 -10.19
C LEU A 66 -24.33 24.89 -9.26
N LEU A 67 -23.02 25.12 -9.43
CA LEU A 67 -22.00 24.43 -8.65
C LEU A 67 -22.02 24.80 -7.17
N ARG A 68 -22.33 26.06 -6.83
CA ARG A 68 -22.58 26.49 -5.44
C ARG A 68 -23.79 25.78 -4.84
N SER A 69 -24.87 25.61 -5.62
CA SER A 69 -26.06 24.87 -5.18
C SER A 69 -25.75 23.39 -4.94
N VAL A 70 -24.99 22.76 -5.84
CA VAL A 70 -24.49 21.38 -5.67
C VAL A 70 -23.67 21.24 -4.39
N ARG A 71 -22.71 22.15 -4.16
CA ARG A 71 -21.89 22.15 -2.93
C ARG A 71 -22.78 22.27 -1.68
N SER A 72 -23.75 23.17 -1.67
CA SER A 72 -24.67 23.37 -0.55
C SER A 72 -25.51 22.12 -0.26
N GLU A 73 -26.01 21.46 -1.31
CA GLU A 73 -26.75 20.19 -1.20
C GLU A 73 -25.90 19.08 -0.58
N ILE A 74 -24.67 18.90 -1.07
CA ILE A 74 -23.73 17.88 -0.56
C ILE A 74 -23.46 18.11 0.93
N ILE A 75 -23.13 19.35 1.32
CA ILE A 75 -22.81 19.70 2.71
C ILE A 75 -24.01 19.47 3.64
N SER A 76 -25.22 19.76 3.17
CA SER A 76 -26.43 19.72 3.98
C SER A 76 -27.01 18.30 4.14
N HIS A 77 -26.80 17.43 3.15
CA HIS A 77 -27.56 16.19 3.03
C HIS A 77 -26.71 14.93 2.93
N ILE A 78 -25.39 15.03 2.78
CA ILE A 78 -24.50 13.86 2.66
C ILE A 78 -23.59 13.77 3.86
N HIS A 79 -23.59 12.60 4.50
CA HIS A 79 -22.66 12.26 5.58
C HIS A 79 -21.46 11.51 5.01
N PHE A 80 -20.26 11.84 5.51
CA PHE A 80 -19.02 11.20 5.09
C PHE A 80 -18.37 10.45 6.25
N THR A 81 -17.94 9.23 5.99
CA THR A 81 -17.23 8.38 6.94
C THR A 81 -15.78 8.28 6.49
N LEU A 82 -14.85 8.40 7.44
CA LEU A 82 -13.44 8.14 7.20
C LEU A 82 -13.26 6.68 6.77
N LYS A 83 -12.55 6.47 5.67
CA LYS A 83 -12.04 5.17 5.27
C LYS A 83 -10.55 5.26 5.06
N GLU A 84 -9.88 4.21 5.50
CA GLU A 84 -8.45 4.16 5.50
C GLU A 84 -7.97 2.75 5.16
N THR A 85 -6.98 2.71 4.27
CA THR A 85 -6.34 1.51 3.75
C THR A 85 -4.84 1.78 3.61
N ASP A 86 -4.06 0.84 3.13
CA ASP A 86 -2.64 1.07 2.84
C ASP A 86 -2.44 2.22 1.83
N ILE A 87 -3.28 2.31 0.80
CA ILE A 87 -3.13 3.25 -0.31
C ILE A 87 -3.83 4.61 -0.12
N TYR A 88 -4.81 4.73 0.78
CA TYR A 88 -5.51 6.01 0.99
C TYR A 88 -6.01 6.24 2.41
N ARG A 89 -6.28 7.51 2.71
CA ARG A 89 -7.07 7.98 3.86
C ARG A 89 -8.02 9.06 3.38
N ILE A 90 -9.30 8.75 3.23
CA ILE A 90 -10.30 9.65 2.62
C ILE A 90 -11.66 9.53 3.30
N HIS A 91 -12.44 10.61 3.27
CA HIS A 91 -13.83 10.58 3.74
C HIS A 91 -14.75 10.31 2.56
N GLN A 92 -15.38 9.14 2.58
CA GLN A 92 -16.32 8.70 1.56
C GLN A 92 -17.73 8.70 2.10
N SER A 93 -18.67 9.09 1.26
CA SER A 93 -20.09 8.95 1.55
C SER A 93 -20.50 7.48 1.37
N GLY A 94 -20.81 6.80 2.47
CA GLY A 94 -21.16 5.36 2.49
C GLY A 94 -22.34 4.99 1.58
N ASP A 95 -23.28 5.92 1.39
CA ASP A 95 -24.48 5.75 0.55
C ASP A 95 -24.26 6.01 -0.95
N LEU A 96 -23.07 6.46 -1.33
CA LEU A 96 -22.81 7.18 -2.58
C LEU A 96 -21.65 6.60 -3.39
N ALA A 97 -21.29 5.33 -3.13
CA ALA A 97 -20.37 4.58 -4.00
C ALA A 97 -20.78 4.64 -5.49
N ASN A 98 -22.06 4.93 -5.77
CA ASN A 98 -22.51 5.48 -7.03
C ASN A 98 -23.79 6.30 -6.78
N LEU A 99 -23.84 7.56 -7.22
CA LEU A 99 -25.07 8.40 -7.18
C LEU A 99 -26.31 7.72 -7.77
N SER A 100 -26.11 6.73 -8.65
CA SER A 100 -27.15 5.91 -9.25
C SER A 100 -27.88 4.99 -8.26
N ASN A 101 -27.29 4.76 -7.08
CA ASN A 101 -27.78 3.82 -6.08
C ASN A 101 -28.51 4.50 -4.91
N LEU A 102 -28.54 5.84 -4.88
CA LEU A 102 -29.34 6.56 -3.89
C LEU A 102 -30.83 6.29 -4.09
N ASP A 103 -31.54 6.14 -2.98
CA ASP A 103 -32.98 5.94 -3.01
C ASP A 103 -33.70 7.21 -3.49
N ALA A 104 -34.95 7.04 -3.94
CA ALA A 104 -35.73 8.11 -4.53
C ALA A 104 -36.11 9.23 -3.54
N GLU A 105 -35.98 9.02 -2.22
CA GLU A 105 -36.19 10.04 -1.21
C GLU A 105 -34.94 10.90 -1.05
N SER A 106 -33.77 10.28 -0.94
CA SER A 106 -32.46 10.98 -0.91
C SER A 106 -32.22 11.85 -2.15
N LEU A 107 -32.58 11.34 -3.34
CA LEU A 107 -32.45 12.09 -4.59
C LEU A 107 -33.34 13.36 -4.68
N LYS A 108 -34.43 13.45 -3.90
CA LYS A 108 -35.26 14.67 -3.86
C LYS A 108 -34.57 15.84 -3.15
N HIS A 109 -33.62 15.54 -2.27
CA HIS A 109 -32.84 16.53 -1.54
C HIS A 109 -31.59 16.99 -2.32
N LEU A 110 -31.31 16.37 -3.47
CA LEU A 110 -30.11 16.59 -4.27
C LEU A 110 -30.41 16.99 -5.73
N PRO A 111 -31.38 17.89 -6.02
CA PRO A 111 -31.79 18.19 -7.39
C PRO A 111 -30.68 18.84 -8.24
N SER A 112 -29.84 19.70 -7.66
CA SER A 112 -28.72 20.33 -8.38
C SER A 112 -27.64 19.32 -8.69
N LEU A 113 -27.35 18.39 -7.78
CA LEU A 113 -26.39 17.31 -8.01
C LEU A 113 -26.87 16.34 -9.10
N VAL A 114 -28.17 16.04 -9.15
CA VAL A 114 -28.78 15.28 -10.25
C VAL A 114 -28.64 16.03 -11.58
N HIS A 115 -28.92 17.34 -11.60
CA HIS A 115 -28.76 18.14 -12.81
C HIS A 115 -27.30 18.18 -13.29
N LEU A 116 -26.33 18.29 -12.37
CA LEU A 116 -24.91 18.21 -12.68
C LEU A 116 -24.53 16.85 -13.28
N ARG A 117 -24.98 15.74 -12.68
CA ARG A 117 -24.75 14.38 -13.22
C ARG A 117 -25.28 14.28 -14.65
N ASP A 118 -26.52 14.68 -14.86
CA ASP A 118 -27.18 14.56 -16.17
C ASP A 118 -26.47 15.44 -17.22
N ALA A 119 -25.97 16.61 -16.82
CA ALA A 119 -25.15 17.47 -17.69
C ALA A 119 -23.81 16.79 -18.05
N LEU A 120 -23.08 16.25 -17.06
CA LEU A 120 -21.80 15.56 -17.28
C LEU A 120 -21.94 14.27 -18.11
N TYR A 121 -23.08 13.59 -18.07
CA TYR A 121 -23.32 12.39 -18.91
C TYR A 121 -24.17 12.66 -20.16
N SER A 122 -24.50 13.93 -20.43
CA SER A 122 -25.20 14.35 -21.64
C SER A 122 -24.43 13.96 -22.91
N SER A 123 -25.16 13.77 -24.02
CA SER A 123 -24.55 13.45 -25.32
C SER A 123 -23.54 14.50 -25.77
N ASP A 124 -23.84 15.79 -25.57
CA ASP A 124 -22.99 16.89 -26.04
C ASP A 124 -21.68 16.96 -25.26
N PHE A 125 -21.72 16.79 -23.93
CA PHE A 125 -20.49 16.80 -23.14
C PHE A 125 -19.66 15.54 -23.34
N ARG A 126 -20.29 14.36 -23.49
CA ARG A 126 -19.57 13.13 -23.86
C ARG A 126 -18.89 13.22 -25.22
N GLU A 127 -19.53 13.85 -26.20
CA GLU A 127 -18.92 14.12 -27.50
C GLU A 127 -17.73 15.08 -27.37
N TRP A 128 -17.87 16.11 -26.54
CA TRP A 128 -16.80 17.05 -26.23
C TRP A 128 -15.59 16.33 -25.60
N VAL A 129 -15.81 15.51 -24.58
CA VAL A 129 -14.76 14.70 -23.92
C VAL A 129 -14.09 13.75 -24.92
N SER A 130 -14.89 13.03 -25.73
CA SER A 130 -14.38 12.11 -26.76
C SER A 130 -13.51 12.85 -27.79
N THR A 131 -13.90 14.07 -28.17
CA THR A 131 -13.19 14.88 -29.16
C THR A 131 -11.91 15.50 -28.60
N VAL A 132 -11.91 15.97 -27.36
CA VAL A 132 -10.71 16.53 -26.72
C VAL A 132 -9.68 15.45 -26.46
N THR A 133 -10.09 14.33 -25.88
CA THR A 133 -9.18 13.24 -25.50
C THR A 133 -8.69 12.40 -26.68
N GLY A 134 -9.53 12.25 -27.72
CA GLY A 134 -9.31 11.28 -28.77
C GLY A 134 -9.39 9.81 -28.29
N ALA A 135 -9.95 9.55 -27.10
CA ALA A 135 -10.03 8.21 -26.50
C ALA A 135 -11.16 7.33 -27.08
N GLY A 136 -11.91 7.85 -28.06
CA GLY A 136 -13.12 7.22 -28.59
C GLY A 136 -14.37 7.61 -27.80
N LYS A 137 -15.52 7.08 -28.23
CA LYS A 137 -16.83 7.35 -27.61
C LYS A 137 -16.88 6.87 -26.16
N VAL A 138 -17.76 7.45 -25.36
CA VAL A 138 -17.94 7.07 -23.95
C VAL A 138 -19.41 6.85 -23.59
N SER A 139 -19.65 5.94 -22.65
CA SER A 139 -20.98 5.57 -22.17
C SER A 139 -21.70 6.74 -21.50
N GLY A 140 -22.98 6.92 -21.82
CA GLY A 140 -23.91 7.78 -21.09
C GLY A 140 -24.80 7.02 -20.11
N GLN A 141 -24.95 5.71 -20.29
CA GLN A 141 -25.75 4.84 -19.42
C GLN A 141 -24.99 4.41 -18.16
N LYS A 142 -23.72 4.01 -18.32
CA LYS A 142 -22.86 3.56 -17.21
C LYS A 142 -22.23 4.78 -16.53
N THR A 143 -23.01 5.40 -15.67
CA THR A 143 -22.58 6.54 -14.84
C THR A 143 -21.81 6.05 -13.62
N ASP A 144 -20.64 6.60 -13.38
CA ASP A 144 -19.75 6.26 -12.26
C ASP A 144 -19.18 7.56 -11.68
N MET A 145 -19.77 7.99 -10.57
CA MET A 145 -19.52 9.29 -9.96
C MET A 145 -19.68 9.18 -8.44
N ALA A 146 -18.65 9.60 -7.72
CA ALA A 146 -18.58 9.58 -6.27
C ALA A 146 -18.09 10.93 -5.73
N VAL A 147 -18.60 11.30 -4.55
CA VAL A 147 -18.12 12.48 -3.82
C VAL A 147 -17.09 12.02 -2.81
N ASN A 148 -15.91 12.61 -2.84
CA ASN A 148 -14.84 12.35 -1.88
C ASN A 148 -14.44 13.65 -1.19
N VAL A 149 -14.22 13.57 0.11
CA VAL A 149 -13.74 14.67 0.93
C VAL A 149 -12.36 14.31 1.49
N TYR A 150 -11.41 15.20 1.29
CA TYR A 150 -10.07 15.12 1.84
C TYR A 150 -9.94 16.24 2.89
N THR A 151 -9.59 15.84 4.10
CA THR A 151 -9.34 16.73 5.25
C THR A 151 -7.85 16.68 5.59
N PRO A 152 -7.32 17.53 6.49
CA PRO A 152 -5.92 17.42 6.92
C PRO A 152 -5.51 15.98 7.28
N GLY A 153 -4.39 15.51 6.71
CA GLY A 153 -3.90 14.14 6.80
C GLY A 153 -4.48 13.16 5.76
N SER A 154 -5.50 13.56 4.99
CA SER A 154 -6.04 12.74 3.91
C SER A 154 -5.15 12.75 2.67
N TYR A 155 -5.02 11.59 2.01
CA TYR A 155 -4.22 11.38 0.80
C TYR A 155 -4.76 10.19 -0.01
N LEU A 156 -4.34 10.06 -1.26
CA LEU A 156 -4.50 8.86 -2.10
C LEU A 156 -3.18 8.66 -2.85
N LEU A 157 -2.52 7.52 -2.68
CA LEU A 157 -1.17 7.27 -3.21
C LEU A 157 -1.20 6.86 -4.70
N CYS A 158 -0.01 6.65 -5.28
CA CYS A 158 0.16 6.45 -6.73
C CYS A 158 -0.57 5.23 -7.27
N HIS A 159 -1.42 5.43 -8.27
CA HIS A 159 -2.20 4.39 -8.99
C HIS A 159 -2.46 4.85 -10.43
N ASP A 160 -3.00 3.98 -11.30
CA ASP A 160 -3.18 4.28 -12.74
C ASP A 160 -4.63 4.30 -13.24
N ASP A 161 -5.61 4.04 -12.37
CA ASP A 161 -7.05 3.99 -12.64
C ASP A 161 -7.51 2.86 -13.59
N VAL A 162 -6.65 1.89 -13.89
CA VAL A 162 -6.92 0.84 -14.89
C VAL A 162 -7.75 -0.29 -14.28
N ILE A 163 -9.07 -0.05 -14.22
CA ILE A 163 -10.04 -0.98 -13.65
C ILE A 163 -11.23 -1.17 -14.61
N GLY A 164 -11.57 -2.43 -14.91
CA GLY A 164 -12.74 -2.80 -15.69
C GLY A 164 -12.85 -2.07 -17.04
N SER A 165 -13.94 -1.33 -17.23
CA SER A 165 -14.22 -0.60 -18.49
C SER A 165 -14.02 0.91 -18.42
N ARG A 166 -13.27 1.40 -17.43
CA ARG A 166 -12.94 2.83 -17.33
C ARG A 166 -12.14 3.27 -18.56
N ARG A 167 -12.52 4.40 -19.15
CA ARG A 167 -11.91 4.95 -20.38
C ARG A 167 -11.34 6.36 -20.18
N VAL A 168 -12.05 7.22 -19.45
CA VAL A 168 -11.58 8.56 -19.08
C VAL A 168 -11.86 8.77 -17.60
N SER A 169 -10.84 9.13 -16.83
CA SER A 169 -10.95 9.56 -15.43
C SER A 169 -11.16 11.06 -15.37
N TYR A 170 -12.00 11.53 -14.46
CA TYR A 170 -12.23 12.96 -14.24
C TYR A 170 -12.40 13.29 -12.76
N ILE A 171 -12.01 14.52 -12.40
CA ILE A 171 -12.12 15.08 -11.06
C ILE A 171 -12.62 16.52 -11.21
N LEU A 172 -13.84 16.77 -10.75
CA LEU A 172 -14.41 18.11 -10.64
C LEU A 172 -14.23 18.60 -9.19
N TYR A 173 -13.57 19.73 -9.01
CA TYR A 173 -13.27 20.26 -7.68
C TYR A 173 -14.36 21.20 -7.17
N LEU A 174 -14.77 20.99 -5.92
CA LEU A 174 -15.77 21.77 -5.21
C LEU A 174 -15.17 22.33 -3.91
N THR A 175 -13.92 22.82 -3.95
CA THR A 175 -13.29 23.54 -2.83
C THR A 175 -14.11 24.77 -2.45
N ASP A 176 -13.83 25.39 -1.30
CA ASP A 176 -14.58 26.58 -0.89
C ASP A 176 -14.42 27.72 -1.92
N PRO A 177 -15.51 28.18 -2.57
CA PRO A 177 -15.42 29.27 -3.53
C PRO A 177 -15.14 30.64 -2.88
N ASP A 178 -15.44 30.80 -1.60
CA ASP A 178 -15.28 32.06 -0.86
C ASP A 178 -13.97 32.09 -0.06
N HIS A 179 -13.34 30.92 0.13
CA HIS A 179 -11.96 30.76 0.63
C HIS A 179 -11.14 29.92 -0.37
N PRO A 180 -10.60 30.53 -1.43
CA PRO A 180 -9.90 29.81 -2.50
C PRO A 180 -8.71 28.99 -1.98
N TRP A 181 -8.60 27.76 -2.50
CA TRP A 181 -7.55 26.81 -2.15
C TRP A 181 -6.16 27.38 -2.46
N GLN A 182 -5.22 27.18 -1.53
CA GLN A 182 -3.81 27.56 -1.72
C GLN A 182 -2.95 26.32 -2.03
N PRO A 183 -2.01 26.39 -2.99
CA PRO A 183 -1.13 25.26 -3.31
C PRO A 183 -0.36 24.71 -2.09
N GLU A 184 -0.02 25.57 -1.13
CA GLU A 184 0.73 25.22 0.07
C GLU A 184 -0.09 24.37 1.07
N TRP A 185 -1.40 24.22 0.85
CA TRP A 185 -2.26 23.36 1.64
C TRP A 185 -2.20 21.88 1.19
N GLY A 186 -1.46 21.59 0.11
CA GLY A 186 -1.40 20.25 -0.48
C GLY A 186 -2.69 19.90 -1.23
N GLY A 187 -3.06 18.61 -1.29
CA GLY A 187 -4.26 18.16 -1.99
C GLY A 187 -4.20 18.29 -3.53
N GLY A 188 -3.02 18.54 -4.08
CA GLY A 188 -2.83 18.62 -5.53
C GLY A 188 -2.95 17.25 -6.22
N LEU A 189 -3.43 17.25 -7.47
CA LEU A 189 -3.35 16.08 -8.34
C LEU A 189 -1.94 15.99 -8.92
N ARG A 190 -1.16 14.98 -8.53
CA ARG A 190 0.21 14.82 -9.02
C ARG A 190 0.26 13.75 -10.10
N LEU A 191 0.97 14.03 -11.19
CA LEU A 191 1.12 13.14 -12.34
C LEU A 191 2.56 12.65 -12.46
N TYR A 192 2.73 11.36 -12.71
CA TYR A 192 4.04 10.71 -12.78
C TYR A 192 4.47 10.47 -14.23
N LEU A 193 5.75 10.73 -14.49
CA LEU A 193 6.39 10.38 -15.75
C LEU A 193 6.75 8.90 -15.75
N THR A 194 6.59 8.25 -16.91
CA THR A 194 7.07 6.88 -17.13
C THR A 194 8.26 6.86 -18.07
N GLU A 195 9.12 5.86 -17.88
CA GLU A 195 10.19 5.54 -18.80
C GLU A 195 10.01 4.14 -19.37
N LYS A 196 10.43 3.95 -20.62
CA LYS A 196 10.41 2.64 -21.26
C LYS A 196 11.67 1.85 -20.88
N ARG A 197 11.48 0.67 -20.30
CA ARG A 197 12.54 -0.31 -20.04
C ARG A 197 12.24 -1.61 -20.78
N LYS A 198 13.28 -2.41 -21.07
CA LYS A 198 13.11 -3.75 -21.66
C LYS A 198 13.18 -4.81 -20.57
N ASN A 199 12.20 -5.70 -20.51
CA ASN A 199 12.23 -6.83 -19.59
C ASN A 199 13.16 -7.95 -20.10
N LYS A 200 13.37 -9.00 -19.29
CA LYS A 200 14.15 -10.18 -19.67
C LYS A 200 13.63 -10.88 -20.94
N ALA A 201 12.33 -10.77 -21.23
CA ALA A 201 11.72 -11.29 -22.46
C ALA A 201 11.89 -10.37 -23.70
N GLY A 202 12.57 -9.22 -23.55
CA GLY A 202 12.84 -8.26 -24.62
C GLY A 202 11.70 -7.29 -24.94
N GLU A 203 10.63 -7.32 -24.15
CA GLU A 203 9.42 -6.52 -24.30
C GLU A 203 9.57 -5.14 -23.65
N ASP A 204 8.97 -4.12 -24.26
CA ASP A 204 8.99 -2.76 -23.72
C ASP A 204 7.92 -2.59 -22.63
N ILE A 205 8.35 -2.22 -21.42
CA ILE A 205 7.51 -1.97 -20.25
C ILE A 205 7.62 -0.51 -19.84
N GLN A 206 6.50 0.12 -19.53
CA GLN A 206 6.44 1.48 -18.98
C GLN A 206 6.59 1.40 -17.46
N VAL A 207 7.62 2.05 -16.92
CA VAL A 207 7.91 2.06 -15.48
C VAL A 207 7.83 3.50 -14.98
N PRO A 208 6.99 3.80 -13.98
CA PRO A 208 6.91 5.16 -13.42
C PRO A 208 8.18 5.52 -12.65
N LEU A 209 8.57 6.78 -12.75
CA LEU A 209 9.64 7.36 -11.94
C LEU A 209 9.20 7.52 -10.48
N ALA A 210 10.16 7.57 -9.56
CA ALA A 210 9.91 7.72 -8.13
C ALA A 210 9.30 9.08 -7.74
N GLU A 211 9.54 10.13 -8.53
CA GLU A 211 9.03 11.47 -8.30
C GLU A 211 7.97 11.84 -9.33
N HIS A 212 6.95 12.57 -8.89
CA HIS A 212 5.99 13.18 -9.80
C HIS A 212 6.67 14.31 -10.60
N SER A 213 6.17 14.56 -11.82
CA SER A 213 6.71 15.62 -12.69
C SER A 213 5.78 16.84 -12.78
N LEU A 214 4.53 16.70 -12.35
CA LEU A 214 3.53 17.76 -12.37
C LEU A 214 2.67 17.67 -11.11
N ASN A 215 2.34 18.82 -10.52
CA ASN A 215 1.37 18.94 -9.43
C ASN A 215 0.34 20.03 -9.82
N ILE A 216 -0.95 19.67 -9.82
CA ILE A 216 -2.06 20.55 -10.20
C ILE A 216 -2.90 20.85 -8.94
N PRO A 217 -2.83 22.07 -8.38
CA PRO A 217 -3.64 22.46 -7.24
C PRO A 217 -5.14 22.50 -7.59
N PRO A 218 -6.03 22.03 -6.69
CA PRO A 218 -7.46 22.06 -6.91
C PRO A 218 -7.99 23.50 -6.83
N SER A 219 -9.04 23.80 -7.61
CA SER A 219 -9.72 25.09 -7.57
C SER A 219 -11.21 24.90 -7.83
N PHE A 220 -12.07 25.70 -7.19
CA PHE A 220 -13.52 25.56 -7.34
C PHE A 220 -13.94 25.63 -8.82
N GLY A 221 -14.72 24.65 -9.27
CA GLY A 221 -15.21 24.53 -10.65
C GLY A 221 -14.17 24.11 -11.68
N GLN A 222 -12.92 23.82 -11.28
CA GLN A 222 -11.91 23.22 -12.14
C GLN A 222 -12.23 21.74 -12.38
N LEU A 223 -12.15 21.29 -13.63
CA LEU A 223 -12.19 19.87 -14.01
C LEU A 223 -10.80 19.44 -14.50
N SER A 224 -10.23 18.41 -13.87
CA SER A 224 -9.08 17.68 -14.40
C SER A 224 -9.55 16.36 -15.00
N PHE A 225 -9.07 15.99 -16.18
CA PHE A 225 -9.38 14.67 -16.76
C PHE A 225 -8.29 14.17 -17.69
N PHE A 226 -8.21 12.84 -17.83
CA PHE A 226 -7.27 12.14 -18.69
C PHE A 226 -7.82 10.78 -19.12
N ALA A 227 -7.38 10.30 -20.28
CA ALA A 227 -7.68 8.94 -20.72
C ALA A 227 -6.94 7.93 -19.84
N VAL A 228 -7.63 6.86 -19.45
CA VAL A 228 -7.05 5.75 -18.68
C VAL A 228 -6.14 4.94 -19.59
N ARG A 229 -4.86 4.81 -19.20
CA ARG A 229 -3.82 4.17 -20.00
C ARG A 229 -3.02 3.18 -19.14
N PRO A 230 -3.17 1.86 -19.38
CA PRO A 230 -2.41 0.82 -18.68
C PRO A 230 -0.92 1.10 -18.64
N GLY A 231 -0.36 1.23 -17.43
CA GLY A 231 1.06 1.48 -17.21
C GLY A 231 1.56 2.89 -17.58
N GLU A 232 0.69 3.85 -17.89
CA GLU A 232 1.09 5.23 -18.21
C GLU A 232 0.39 6.31 -17.36
N SER A 233 -0.90 6.17 -17.07
CA SER A 233 -1.71 7.21 -16.40
C SER A 233 -1.52 7.25 -14.87
N TYR A 234 -0.28 7.13 -14.40
CA TYR A 234 0.04 7.12 -12.98
C TYR A 234 -0.14 8.50 -12.35
N HIS A 235 -0.95 8.56 -11.29
CA HIS A 235 -1.25 9.77 -10.55
C HIS A 235 -1.59 9.47 -9.09
N ASP A 236 -1.62 10.52 -8.28
CA ASP A 236 -2.01 10.46 -6.89
C ASP A 236 -2.71 11.77 -6.45
N VAL A 237 -3.19 11.80 -5.20
CA VAL A 237 -3.62 13.02 -4.51
C VAL A 237 -2.64 13.28 -3.37
N GLU A 238 -1.92 14.38 -3.49
CA GLU A 238 -1.03 14.89 -2.44
C GLU A 238 -1.78 15.02 -1.11
N GLU A 239 -1.10 14.73 0.00
CA GLU A 239 -1.65 14.92 1.34
C GLU A 239 -2.19 16.35 1.51
N VAL A 240 -3.39 16.47 2.08
CA VAL A 240 -3.87 17.77 2.56
C VAL A 240 -3.16 18.06 3.88
N TYR A 241 -2.33 19.10 3.89
CA TYR A 241 -1.47 19.38 5.04
C TYR A 241 -2.23 19.98 6.21
N HIS A 242 -1.78 19.68 7.43
CA HIS A 242 -2.24 20.36 8.64
C HIS A 242 -1.84 21.84 8.63
N GLY A 243 -2.74 22.70 9.10
CA GLY A 243 -2.53 24.14 9.25
C GLY A 243 -2.23 24.53 10.69
N SER A 244 -1.72 25.75 10.89
CA SER A 244 -1.56 26.31 12.23
C SER A 244 -2.86 26.93 12.77
N ASP A 245 -3.77 27.34 11.89
CA ASP A 245 -5.07 27.91 12.22
C ASP A 245 -6.17 27.25 11.36
N HIS A 246 -6.87 26.29 11.95
CA HIS A 246 -7.93 25.53 11.27
C HIS A 246 -9.15 26.38 10.92
N GLU A 247 -9.44 27.46 11.66
CA GLU A 247 -10.62 28.29 11.41
C GLU A 247 -10.36 29.31 10.29
N ALA A 248 -9.15 29.90 10.26
CA ALA A 248 -8.77 30.85 9.21
C ALA A 248 -8.68 30.22 7.81
N ASP A 249 -8.25 28.96 7.73
CA ASP A 249 -8.08 28.23 6.46
C ASP A 249 -9.37 27.48 6.02
N GLY A 250 -10.52 27.77 6.63
CA GLY A 250 -11.79 27.10 6.32
C GLY A 250 -11.76 25.58 6.53
N GLY A 251 -10.88 25.11 7.43
CA GLY A 251 -10.67 23.70 7.73
C GLY A 251 -9.91 22.89 6.66
N ARG A 252 -9.45 23.52 5.57
CA ARG A 252 -8.78 22.86 4.44
C ARG A 252 -9.55 21.64 3.90
N ILE A 253 -10.85 21.85 3.65
CA ILE A 253 -11.73 20.79 3.13
C ILE A 253 -11.65 20.73 1.61
N ARG A 254 -10.88 19.78 1.08
CA ARG A 254 -10.84 19.49 -0.35
C ARG A 254 -11.94 18.52 -0.72
N MET A 255 -13.07 19.06 -1.18
CA MET A 255 -14.17 18.28 -1.72
C MET A 255 -14.06 18.16 -3.24
N ALA A 256 -14.25 16.96 -3.77
CA ALA A 256 -14.26 16.70 -5.19
C ALA A 256 -15.32 15.66 -5.58
N ILE A 257 -15.87 15.84 -6.77
CA ILE A 257 -16.66 14.81 -7.45
C ILE A 257 -15.72 14.15 -8.46
N SER A 258 -15.36 12.90 -8.20
CA SER A 258 -14.53 12.09 -9.10
C SER A 258 -15.38 11.02 -9.76
N GLY A 259 -14.98 10.62 -10.97
CA GLY A 259 -15.69 9.56 -11.66
C GLY A 259 -15.00 9.11 -12.92
N TRP A 260 -15.64 8.17 -13.59
CA TRP A 260 -15.16 7.62 -14.84
C TRP A 260 -16.23 7.63 -15.92
N TYR A 261 -15.78 7.90 -17.13
CA TYR A 261 -16.51 7.54 -18.32
C TYR A 261 -16.08 6.15 -18.76
N HIS A 262 -17.06 5.29 -19.04
CA HIS A 262 -16.81 3.92 -19.46
C HIS A 262 -16.83 3.74 -20.97
N ILE A 263 -16.31 2.61 -21.42
CA ILE A 263 -16.55 2.10 -22.78
C ILE A 263 -18.08 2.03 -23.01
N PRO A 264 -18.59 2.48 -24.19
CA PRO A 264 -20.01 2.39 -24.51
C PRO A 264 -20.57 0.97 -24.31
N GLN A 265 -21.80 0.89 -23.82
CA GLN A 265 -22.53 -0.35 -23.54
C GLN A 265 -23.41 -0.74 -24.74
N GLU A 266 -23.93 -1.98 -24.74
CA GLU A 266 -24.79 -2.46 -25.82
C GLU A 266 -25.98 -1.49 -26.06
N GLY A 267 -26.17 -1.07 -27.32
CA GLY A 267 -27.19 -0.11 -27.71
C GLY A 267 -26.79 1.37 -27.62
N GLU A 268 -25.57 1.70 -27.17
CA GLU A 268 -25.04 3.06 -27.18
C GLU A 268 -24.23 3.40 -28.45
N ASP A 269 -24.14 4.69 -28.79
CA ASP A 269 -23.29 5.19 -29.87
C ASP A 269 -21.81 4.85 -29.62
N GLY A 270 -21.17 4.21 -30.61
CA GLY A 270 -19.80 3.74 -30.51
C GLY A 270 -19.61 2.44 -29.72
N PHE A 271 -20.67 1.69 -29.44
CA PHE A 271 -20.56 0.31 -28.95
C PHE A 271 -19.93 -0.59 -30.00
N GLU A 272 -18.91 -1.35 -29.58
CA GLU A 272 -18.30 -2.40 -30.37
C GLU A 272 -18.14 -3.65 -29.50
N GLU A 273 -18.69 -4.76 -29.97
CA GLU A 273 -18.63 -6.03 -29.27
C GLU A 273 -17.16 -6.47 -29.08
N GLY A 274 -16.81 -6.87 -27.85
CA GLY A 274 -15.47 -7.36 -27.54
C GLY A 274 -14.45 -6.30 -27.11
N ILE A 275 -14.70 -4.99 -27.22
CA ILE A 275 -13.72 -3.97 -26.80
C ILE A 275 -13.46 -4.01 -25.29
N GLU A 276 -14.51 -4.14 -24.48
CA GLU A 276 -14.38 -4.19 -23.01
C GLU A 276 -13.53 -5.40 -22.58
N GLN A 277 -13.77 -6.56 -23.18
CA GLN A 277 -12.98 -7.77 -22.94
C GLN A 277 -11.52 -7.61 -23.40
N LYS A 278 -11.29 -7.02 -24.59
CA LYS A 278 -9.94 -6.75 -25.10
C LYS A 278 -9.17 -5.78 -24.19
N GLN A 279 -9.84 -4.74 -23.69
CA GLN A 279 -9.23 -3.78 -22.78
C GLN A 279 -8.90 -4.42 -21.43
N ALA A 280 -9.83 -5.19 -20.87
CA ALA A 280 -9.58 -5.94 -19.63
C ALA A 280 -8.38 -6.89 -19.81
N HIS A 281 -8.34 -7.67 -20.90
CA HIS A 281 -7.22 -8.56 -21.20
C HIS A 281 -5.88 -7.81 -21.35
N ARG A 282 -5.87 -6.65 -22.03
CA ARG A 282 -4.65 -5.83 -22.16
C ARG A 282 -4.18 -5.28 -20.82
N SER A 283 -5.12 -4.92 -19.94
CA SER A 283 -4.84 -4.38 -18.61
C SER A 283 -4.23 -5.45 -17.71
N THR A 284 -4.85 -6.64 -17.66
CA THR A 284 -4.31 -7.79 -16.93
C THR A 284 -2.93 -8.19 -17.45
N LEU A 285 -2.74 -8.21 -18.77
CA LEU A 285 -1.45 -8.52 -19.37
C LEU A 285 -0.38 -7.48 -19.01
N ALA A 286 -0.72 -6.18 -19.00
CA ALA A 286 0.21 -5.13 -18.58
C ALA A 286 0.59 -5.27 -17.10
N GLN A 287 -0.39 -5.56 -16.23
CA GLN A 287 -0.19 -5.81 -14.81
C GLN A 287 0.71 -7.02 -14.57
N LEU A 288 0.45 -8.15 -15.25
CA LEU A 288 1.28 -9.36 -15.15
C LEU A 288 2.72 -9.07 -15.58
N LYS A 289 2.93 -8.35 -16.69
CA LYS A 289 4.27 -7.98 -17.14
C LYS A 289 5.02 -7.04 -16.19
N SER A 290 4.30 -6.27 -15.37
CA SER A 290 4.88 -5.44 -14.31
C SER A 290 5.00 -6.14 -12.95
N ALA A 291 4.36 -7.31 -12.80
CA ALA A 291 4.28 -8.05 -11.54
C ALA A 291 5.56 -8.84 -11.23
N ASP A 292 6.42 -9.10 -12.21
CA ASP A 292 7.66 -9.88 -12.03
C ASP A 292 8.74 -9.17 -11.18
N ASN A 293 8.42 -8.04 -10.54
CA ASN A 293 9.28 -7.20 -9.70
C ASN A 293 10.65 -6.85 -10.33
N GLU A 294 10.84 -7.08 -11.63
CA GLU A 294 12.12 -6.97 -12.34
C GLU A 294 12.68 -5.55 -12.32
N PHE A 295 11.80 -4.55 -12.27
CA PHE A 295 12.17 -3.14 -12.26
C PHE A 295 11.96 -2.48 -10.90
N ASP A 296 11.66 -3.26 -9.87
CA ASP A 296 11.52 -2.74 -8.52
C ASP A 296 12.92 -2.41 -8.00
N GLU A 297 13.07 -1.25 -7.38
CA GLU A 297 14.31 -0.81 -6.76
C GLU A 297 14.00 -0.53 -5.29
N PRO A 298 14.82 -1.01 -4.33
CA PRO A 298 15.95 -1.91 -4.52
C PRO A 298 15.56 -3.30 -5.02
N GLN A 299 16.43 -3.92 -5.83
CA GLN A 299 16.40 -5.36 -6.04
C GLN A 299 16.94 -6.04 -4.78
N LEU A 300 16.27 -7.08 -4.29
CA LEU A 300 16.73 -7.84 -3.13
C LEU A 300 18.02 -8.59 -3.49
N ILE A 301 19.04 -8.49 -2.63
CA ILE A 301 20.32 -9.18 -2.84
C ILE A 301 20.53 -10.11 -1.64
N PHE A 302 20.13 -11.36 -1.82
CA PHE A 302 20.38 -12.41 -0.83
C PHE A 302 21.84 -12.88 -0.92
N ARG A 303 22.54 -12.81 0.21
CA ARG A 303 23.89 -13.33 0.37
C ARG A 303 23.85 -14.54 1.28
N HIS A 304 24.63 -15.56 0.96
CA HIS A 304 24.82 -16.68 1.87
C HIS A 304 25.53 -16.19 3.14
N PHE A 305 25.14 -16.72 4.30
CA PHE A 305 25.86 -16.42 5.55
C PHE A 305 27.31 -16.89 5.45
N ASP A 306 27.50 -18.12 4.94
CA ASP A 306 28.81 -18.76 4.80
C ASP A 306 29.48 -18.41 3.45
N GLU A 307 29.17 -17.23 2.89
CA GLU A 307 29.90 -16.70 1.73
C GLU A 307 31.20 -16.02 2.21
N PRO A 308 32.38 -16.40 1.69
CA PRO A 308 33.64 -15.76 2.07
C PRO A 308 33.62 -14.26 1.75
N ARG A 309 33.94 -13.43 2.75
CA ARG A 309 33.93 -11.98 2.66
C ARG A 309 35.31 -11.41 2.92
N LYS A 310 35.55 -10.21 2.39
CA LYS A 310 36.76 -9.47 2.73
C LYS A 310 36.60 -8.88 4.12
N VAL A 311 37.19 -9.50 5.13
CA VAL A 311 37.21 -8.96 6.49
C VAL A 311 38.06 -7.70 6.49
N MET A 312 37.46 -6.57 6.82
CA MET A 312 38.17 -5.30 6.92
C MET A 312 38.91 -5.21 8.25
N ASP A 313 40.12 -4.65 8.22
CA ASP A 313 41.04 -4.56 9.37
C ASP A 313 41.63 -5.93 9.83
N SER A 314 41.39 -7.02 9.09
CA SER A 314 42.16 -8.28 9.21
C SER A 314 43.54 -8.15 8.54
N HIS A 315 44.56 -8.77 9.13
CA HIS A 315 45.89 -8.89 8.52
C HIS A 315 45.95 -9.96 7.42
N ALA A 316 44.85 -10.67 7.15
CA ALA A 316 44.77 -11.66 6.10
C ALA A 316 44.59 -11.01 4.72
N ASP A 317 45.42 -11.43 3.76
CA ASP A 317 45.38 -10.98 2.37
C ASP A 317 44.22 -11.59 1.55
N HIS A 318 43.35 -12.42 2.16
CA HIS A 318 42.33 -13.24 1.48
C HIS A 318 40.91 -13.01 2.01
N LYS A 319 39.90 -13.45 1.25
CA LYS A 319 38.50 -13.54 1.72
C LYS A 319 38.43 -14.61 2.83
N GLU A 320 37.78 -14.29 3.93
CA GLU A 320 37.61 -15.18 5.09
C GLU A 320 36.11 -15.46 5.30
N LEU A 321 35.81 -16.64 5.83
CA LEU A 321 34.49 -16.94 6.40
C LEU A 321 34.46 -16.35 7.80
N ASP A 322 33.34 -15.75 8.18
CA ASP A 322 33.10 -15.23 9.53
C ASP A 322 32.11 -16.19 10.20
N PRO A 323 32.54 -17.01 11.20
CA PRO A 323 33.91 -17.32 11.56
C PRO A 323 34.46 -18.35 10.54
N GLY A 324 35.73 -18.71 10.62
CA GLY A 324 36.16 -19.93 9.93
C GLY A 324 35.45 -21.13 10.56
N ASP A 325 34.73 -21.95 9.78
CA ASP A 325 34.02 -23.21 10.14
C ASP A 325 34.78 -24.19 11.07
N LYS A 326 36.05 -23.94 11.38
CA LYS A 326 36.93 -24.84 12.13
C LYS A 326 37.00 -24.55 13.63
N ASP A 327 36.49 -23.41 14.10
CA ASP A 327 36.69 -22.95 15.49
C ASP A 327 35.40 -22.80 16.31
N ASP A 328 34.21 -22.73 15.69
CA ASP A 328 32.91 -22.70 16.40
C ASP A 328 32.12 -23.99 16.13
N THR A 329 32.22 -24.96 17.04
CA THR A 329 31.54 -26.26 16.94
C THR A 329 30.27 -26.37 17.76
N ASP A 330 29.95 -25.35 18.56
CA ASP A 330 28.80 -25.34 19.48
C ASP A 330 27.71 -24.46 18.88
N ASP A 331 26.76 -25.06 18.17
CA ASP A 331 25.64 -24.33 17.56
C ASP A 331 24.56 -23.91 18.59
N GLU A 332 24.64 -24.38 19.84
CA GLU A 332 23.59 -24.24 20.87
C GLU A 332 23.85 -23.08 21.83
N THR A 333 25.09 -22.58 21.93
CA THR A 333 25.43 -21.48 22.86
C THR A 333 26.30 -20.40 22.23
N LEU A 334 26.16 -19.16 22.69
CA LEU A 334 27.05 -18.07 22.29
C LEU A 334 28.44 -18.25 22.91
N THR A 335 29.48 -18.27 22.07
CA THR A 335 30.87 -18.38 22.54
C THR A 335 31.38 -17.08 23.16
N GLU A 336 32.53 -17.12 23.83
CA GLU A 336 33.19 -15.90 24.34
C GLU A 336 33.50 -14.91 23.21
N GLN A 337 33.84 -15.40 22.01
CA GLN A 337 34.08 -14.57 20.84
C GLN A 337 32.80 -13.90 20.37
N ASP A 338 31.69 -14.64 20.30
CA ASP A 338 30.37 -14.10 19.94
C ASP A 338 29.94 -13.00 20.92
N LEU A 339 30.03 -13.28 22.21
CA LEU A 339 29.69 -12.33 23.26
C LEU A 339 30.56 -11.08 23.17
N THR A 340 31.88 -11.25 23.00
CA THR A 340 32.81 -10.12 22.85
C THR A 340 32.41 -9.24 21.68
N PHE A 341 32.06 -9.82 20.53
CA PHE A 341 31.62 -9.05 19.36
C PHE A 341 30.26 -8.38 19.59
N LEU A 342 29.23 -9.14 19.98
CA LEU A 342 27.85 -8.67 20.11
C LEU A 342 27.72 -7.58 21.18
N LEU A 343 28.49 -7.64 22.28
CA LEU A 343 28.49 -6.62 23.33
C LEU A 343 28.92 -5.22 22.84
N HIS A 344 29.59 -5.10 21.69
CA HIS A 344 29.86 -3.80 21.07
C HIS A 344 28.58 -3.09 20.60
N TYR A 345 27.53 -3.86 20.27
CA TYR A 345 26.30 -3.35 19.67
C TYR A 345 25.07 -3.58 20.56
N MET A 346 24.88 -4.79 21.06
CA MET A 346 23.64 -5.26 21.66
C MET A 346 23.61 -5.08 23.18
N THR A 347 22.41 -4.93 23.72
CA THR A 347 22.18 -4.87 25.17
C THR A 347 22.58 -6.19 25.83
N PRO A 348 23.44 -6.18 26.88
CA PRO A 348 24.01 -7.40 27.45
C PRO A 348 22.99 -8.43 27.94
N HIS A 349 21.83 -7.98 28.41
CA HIS A 349 20.78 -8.85 28.93
C HIS A 349 20.18 -9.78 27.85
N TYR A 350 20.21 -9.38 26.58
CA TYR A 350 19.70 -10.18 25.46
C TYR A 350 20.65 -11.28 24.98
N LEU A 351 21.82 -11.38 25.62
CA LEU A 351 22.85 -12.36 25.30
C LEU A 351 22.99 -13.43 26.39
N THR A 352 22.19 -13.37 27.45
CA THR A 352 22.23 -14.35 28.55
C THR A 352 21.39 -15.58 28.21
N PRO A 353 21.82 -16.81 28.58
CA PRO A 353 21.09 -18.05 28.29
C PRO A 353 19.61 -18.01 28.69
N ASP A 354 19.31 -17.59 29.93
CA ASP A 354 17.93 -17.52 30.45
C ASP A 354 17.00 -16.67 29.56
N MET A 355 17.48 -15.51 29.10
CA MET A 355 16.68 -14.63 28.23
C MET A 355 16.54 -15.19 26.81
N ILE A 356 17.57 -15.86 26.30
CA ILE A 356 17.51 -16.50 24.98
C ILE A 356 16.45 -17.62 25.00
N GLU A 357 16.42 -18.42 26.07
CA GLU A 357 15.39 -19.46 26.26
C GLU A 357 13.97 -18.85 26.33
N ASP A 358 13.79 -17.78 27.12
CA ASP A 358 12.52 -17.05 27.20
C ASP A 358 12.08 -16.51 25.82
N PHE A 359 13.01 -15.94 25.04
CA PHE A 359 12.72 -15.43 23.70
C PHE A 359 12.38 -16.55 22.71
N SER A 360 13.14 -17.64 22.73
CA SER A 360 12.88 -18.81 21.89
C SER A 360 11.50 -19.39 22.17
N SER A 361 11.15 -19.55 23.46
CA SER A 361 9.82 -20.04 23.86
C SER A 361 8.71 -19.08 23.41
N SER A 362 8.89 -17.77 23.60
CA SER A 362 7.91 -16.78 23.16
C SER A 362 7.75 -16.75 21.64
N PHE A 363 8.84 -16.93 20.90
CA PHE A 363 8.81 -16.93 19.44
C PHE A 363 8.12 -18.19 18.91
N ALA A 364 8.34 -19.35 19.52
CA ALA A 364 7.66 -20.60 19.16
C ALA A 364 6.13 -20.49 19.30
N ASP A 365 5.65 -19.75 20.31
CA ASP A 365 4.21 -19.56 20.55
C ASP A 365 3.57 -18.52 19.62
N LEU A 366 4.29 -17.43 19.32
CA LEU A 366 3.72 -16.25 18.66
C LEU A 366 4.18 -16.05 17.21
N SER A 367 5.20 -16.78 16.75
CA SER A 367 5.90 -16.57 15.49
C SER A 367 6.42 -15.13 15.30
N MET A 368 6.57 -14.41 16.42
CA MET A 368 7.07 -13.04 16.45
C MET A 368 7.75 -12.74 17.79
N LEU A 369 8.69 -11.81 17.78
CA LEU A 369 9.38 -11.32 18.97
C LEU A 369 9.64 -9.82 18.82
N GLN A 370 9.46 -9.05 19.90
CA GLN A 370 9.77 -7.63 19.94
C GLN A 370 10.62 -7.30 21.18
N LEU A 371 11.75 -6.64 20.97
CA LEU A 371 12.73 -6.28 21.98
C LEU A 371 12.94 -4.76 22.00
N GLU A 372 12.74 -4.15 23.17
CA GLU A 372 13.02 -2.74 23.39
C GLU A 372 14.48 -2.51 23.78
N GLN A 373 15.04 -1.35 23.49
CA GLN A 373 16.44 -1.05 23.80
C GLN A 373 17.42 -2.10 23.24
N PHE A 374 17.23 -2.53 21.99
CA PHE A 374 18.02 -3.59 21.36
C PHE A 374 19.52 -3.32 21.39
N PHE A 375 19.93 -2.12 20.98
CA PHE A 375 21.30 -1.66 21.08
C PHE A 375 21.63 -1.19 22.49
N ASN A 376 22.87 -1.46 22.92
CA ASN A 376 23.38 -0.96 24.19
C ASN A 376 23.39 0.58 24.21
N PRO A 377 23.38 1.21 25.40
CA PRO A 377 23.28 2.66 25.51
C PRO A 377 24.38 3.44 24.76
N THR A 378 25.60 2.89 24.69
CA THR A 378 26.74 3.55 24.03
C THR A 378 26.50 3.65 22.53
N PHE A 379 26.21 2.53 21.88
CA PHE A 379 25.99 2.49 20.43
C PHE A 379 24.66 3.16 20.05
N ALA A 380 23.61 2.98 20.85
CA ALA A 380 22.34 3.66 20.65
C ALA A 380 22.52 5.20 20.65
N ASN A 381 23.27 5.76 21.61
CA ASN A 381 23.51 7.21 21.64
C ASN A 381 24.29 7.69 20.41
N GLU A 382 25.33 6.96 19.99
CA GLU A 382 26.09 7.25 18.75
C GLU A 382 25.16 7.29 17.53
N LEU A 383 24.26 6.30 17.40
CA LEU A 383 23.29 6.22 16.33
C LEU A 383 22.25 7.35 16.39
N LYS A 384 21.78 7.71 17.59
CA LYS A 384 20.79 8.78 17.80
C LYS A 384 21.35 10.13 17.40
N GLU A 385 22.58 10.43 17.80
CA GLU A 385 23.27 11.68 17.43
C GLU A 385 23.46 11.75 15.91
N TYR A 386 23.89 10.66 15.28
CA TYR A 386 24.04 10.59 13.83
C TYR A 386 22.71 10.88 13.10
N ILE A 387 21.63 10.17 13.42
CA ILE A 387 20.34 10.33 12.75
C ILE A 387 19.75 11.72 13.02
N SER A 388 19.79 12.19 14.27
CA SER A 388 19.28 13.51 14.65
C SER A 388 20.05 14.64 13.94
N SER A 389 21.34 14.47 13.67
CA SER A 389 22.13 15.47 12.92
C SER A 389 21.69 15.56 11.45
N VAL A 390 21.26 14.43 10.86
CA VAL A 390 20.75 14.35 9.50
C VAL A 390 19.36 14.98 9.41
N ASP A 391 18.46 14.66 10.33
CA ASP A 391 17.08 15.15 10.31
C ASP A 391 16.97 16.66 10.58
N ASN A 392 17.84 17.20 11.42
CA ASN A 392 17.90 18.64 11.69
C ASN A 392 18.56 19.45 10.56
N LYS A 393 18.90 18.83 9.42
CA LYS A 393 19.53 19.47 8.25
C LYS A 393 20.77 20.29 8.57
N GLN A 394 21.48 20.04 9.67
CA GLN A 394 22.72 20.75 9.99
C GLN A 394 23.87 20.41 9.02
N SER A 395 23.66 19.44 8.13
CA SER A 395 24.60 19.00 7.09
C SER A 395 24.00 19.22 5.69
N GLU A 396 23.81 20.47 5.26
CA GLU A 396 23.39 20.82 3.88
C GLU A 396 24.53 20.64 2.85
N SER A 397 25.77 20.40 3.29
CA SER A 397 26.85 19.96 2.42
C SER A 397 26.73 18.46 2.16
N LYS A 398 26.72 18.05 0.89
CA LYS A 398 26.84 16.62 0.52
C LYS A 398 28.06 16.02 1.21
N SER A 399 27.83 15.10 2.14
CA SER A 399 28.91 14.36 2.81
C SER A 399 29.76 13.63 1.78
N SER A 400 31.06 13.48 2.04
CA SER A 400 31.93 12.68 1.17
C SER A 400 31.68 11.17 1.31
N LYS A 401 30.98 10.74 2.36
CA LYS A 401 30.68 9.33 2.65
C LYS A 401 29.45 8.86 1.88
N SER A 402 29.55 7.74 1.17
CA SER A 402 28.47 7.18 0.35
C SER A 402 27.25 6.69 1.17
N SER A 403 27.48 6.23 2.39
CA SER A 403 26.46 5.82 3.37
C SER A 403 25.66 6.98 3.95
N HIS A 404 26.05 8.23 3.70
CA HIS A 404 25.30 9.38 4.19
C HIS A 404 23.93 9.46 3.50
N PRO A 405 22.83 9.69 4.25
CA PRO A 405 21.45 9.72 3.72
C PRO A 405 21.18 10.65 2.54
N SER A 406 22.04 11.64 2.30
CA SER A 406 21.98 12.51 1.11
C SER A 406 22.26 11.81 -0.21
N HIS A 407 22.85 10.61 -0.18
CA HIS A 407 23.20 9.81 -1.37
C HIS A 407 22.34 8.55 -1.52
N TRP A 408 21.40 8.33 -0.60
CA TRP A 408 20.52 7.16 -0.65
C TRP A 408 19.62 7.22 -1.88
N SER A 409 19.48 6.08 -2.55
CA SER A 409 18.56 5.93 -3.66
C SER A 409 17.11 5.96 -3.17
N VAL A 410 16.17 6.28 -4.05
CA VAL A 410 14.74 6.25 -3.74
C VAL A 410 14.12 5.03 -4.37
N ALA A 411 13.46 4.21 -3.56
CA ALA A 411 12.76 3.02 -3.98
C ALA A 411 11.62 3.36 -4.96
N ARG A 412 11.43 2.48 -5.94
CA ARG A 412 10.45 2.61 -7.02
C ARG A 412 10.02 1.21 -7.47
N PRO A 413 8.85 1.02 -8.12
CA PRO A 413 7.93 2.04 -8.57
C PRO A 413 6.98 2.59 -7.48
N PRO A 414 6.56 3.86 -7.55
CA PRO A 414 5.70 4.49 -6.53
C PRO A 414 4.32 3.85 -6.37
N HIS A 415 3.80 3.11 -7.37
CA HIS A 415 2.55 2.37 -7.20
C HIS A 415 2.70 1.07 -6.38
N LYS A 416 3.90 0.77 -5.89
CA LYS A 416 4.18 -0.32 -4.94
C LYS A 416 4.80 0.24 -3.67
N HIS A 417 5.86 1.03 -3.82
CA HIS A 417 6.59 1.60 -2.69
C HIS A 417 7.36 2.85 -3.07
N ARG A 418 7.69 3.64 -2.06
CA ARG A 418 8.60 4.77 -2.17
C ARG A 418 9.24 5.05 -0.82
N TYR A 419 10.55 4.92 -0.72
CA TYR A 419 11.33 5.26 0.48
C TYR A 419 12.79 5.45 0.09
N ALA A 420 13.55 6.26 0.84
CA ALA A 420 14.99 6.31 0.64
C ALA A 420 15.64 5.06 1.25
N TYR A 421 16.65 4.49 0.61
CA TYR A 421 17.30 3.28 1.10
C TYR A 421 18.81 3.27 0.89
N LEU A 422 19.50 2.53 1.76
CA LEU A 422 20.89 2.13 1.64
C LEU A 422 20.97 0.61 1.71
N GLN A 423 21.46 0.00 0.64
CA GLN A 423 21.67 -1.45 0.56
C GLN A 423 23.12 -1.80 0.87
N GLY A 424 23.33 -2.90 1.59
CA GLY A 424 24.66 -3.39 1.94
C GLY A 424 25.55 -3.62 0.71
N ALA A 425 26.71 -2.98 0.68
CA ALA A 425 27.75 -3.18 -0.32
C ALA A 425 29.13 -3.22 0.36
N GLU A 426 30.07 -4.02 -0.16
CA GLU A 426 31.41 -4.17 0.45
C GLU A 426 32.14 -2.82 0.61
N ALA A 427 31.88 -1.86 -0.28
CA ALA A 427 32.46 -0.52 -0.18
C ALA A 427 32.03 0.25 1.08
N LEU A 428 30.87 -0.06 1.67
CA LEU A 428 30.32 0.66 2.82
C LEU A 428 31.10 0.44 4.11
N HIS A 429 31.83 -0.67 4.26
CA HIS A 429 32.70 -0.90 5.42
C HIS A 429 33.75 0.22 5.61
N ARG A 430 34.09 0.97 4.55
CA ARG A 430 35.05 2.10 4.62
C ARG A 430 34.45 3.37 5.22
N ASP A 431 33.14 3.54 5.16
CA ASP A 431 32.51 4.78 5.60
C ASP A 431 32.42 4.87 7.13
N LYS A 432 32.34 3.72 7.81
CA LYS A 432 32.29 3.58 9.27
C LYS A 432 31.25 4.50 9.92
N THR A 433 30.11 4.73 9.27
CA THR A 433 28.96 5.41 9.92
C THR A 433 28.24 4.40 10.81
N PRO A 434 27.51 4.84 11.86
CA PRO A 434 26.76 3.91 12.71
C PRO A 434 25.81 3.02 11.91
N VAL A 435 25.06 3.59 10.96
CA VAL A 435 24.17 2.82 10.06
C VAL A 435 24.94 1.86 9.17
N SER A 436 26.08 2.26 8.60
CA SER A 436 26.87 1.33 7.78
C SER A 436 27.42 0.19 8.62
N ARG A 437 27.89 0.44 9.85
CA ARG A 437 28.39 -0.59 10.77
C ARG A 437 27.31 -1.62 11.13
N VAL A 438 26.06 -1.19 11.37
CA VAL A 438 24.97 -2.16 11.59
C VAL A 438 24.75 -3.02 10.34
N LEU A 439 24.68 -2.38 9.17
CA LEU A 439 24.43 -3.09 7.91
C LEU A 439 25.57 -4.03 7.51
N THR A 440 26.83 -3.64 7.70
CA THR A 440 27.97 -4.37 7.15
C THR A 440 28.67 -5.26 8.18
N ASP A 441 28.66 -4.87 9.45
CA ASP A 441 29.43 -5.54 10.49
C ASP A 441 28.50 -6.38 11.37
N LEU A 442 27.45 -5.80 11.98
CA LEU A 442 26.57 -6.53 12.91
C LEU A 442 25.69 -7.56 12.19
N ILE A 443 24.77 -7.11 11.33
CA ILE A 443 23.73 -7.97 10.73
C ILE A 443 24.34 -9.09 9.89
N HIS A 444 25.51 -8.85 9.33
CA HIS A 444 26.21 -9.75 8.44
C HIS A 444 27.22 -10.67 9.15
N SER A 445 27.38 -10.52 10.47
CA SER A 445 28.27 -11.39 11.28
C SER A 445 27.64 -12.74 11.59
N HIS A 446 28.49 -13.74 11.81
CA HIS A 446 28.03 -15.01 12.36
C HIS A 446 27.48 -14.90 13.76
N SER A 447 28.09 -14.09 14.63
CA SER A 447 27.58 -13.95 15.99
C SER A 447 26.13 -13.45 16.00
N PHE A 448 25.75 -12.56 15.07
CA PHE A 448 24.36 -12.14 14.92
C PHE A 448 23.48 -13.25 14.30
N LYS A 449 23.96 -13.99 13.29
CA LYS A 449 23.28 -15.17 12.73
C LYS A 449 22.95 -16.18 13.82
N LYS A 450 23.94 -16.52 14.65
CA LYS A 450 23.84 -17.45 15.77
C LYS A 450 22.87 -16.95 16.83
N TRP A 451 23.00 -15.70 17.26
CA TRP A 451 22.04 -15.09 18.19
C TRP A 451 20.61 -15.12 17.63
N LEU A 452 20.41 -14.76 16.35
CA LEU A 452 19.10 -14.78 15.70
C LEU A 452 18.51 -16.20 15.67
N ALA A 453 19.32 -17.19 15.30
CA ALA A 453 18.91 -18.60 15.30
C ALA A 453 18.44 -19.02 16.70
N LEU A 454 19.26 -18.76 17.73
CA LEU A 454 18.95 -19.11 19.12
C LEU A 454 17.66 -18.46 19.64
N VAL A 455 17.46 -17.15 19.43
CA VAL A 455 16.24 -16.47 19.92
C VAL A 455 14.97 -16.82 19.14
N THR A 456 15.10 -17.45 17.97
CA THR A 456 13.98 -17.97 17.17
C THR A 456 13.78 -19.47 17.31
N GLY A 457 14.60 -20.15 18.14
CA GLY A 457 14.55 -21.61 18.30
C GLY A 457 15.00 -22.38 17.06
N LEU A 458 15.72 -21.74 16.14
CA LEU A 458 16.23 -22.35 14.91
C LEU A 458 17.69 -22.77 15.07
N LYS A 459 18.10 -23.74 14.23
CA LYS A 459 19.52 -24.10 14.10
C LYS A 459 20.26 -23.05 13.27
N THR A 460 21.48 -22.69 13.66
CA THR A 460 22.31 -21.73 12.93
C THR A 460 22.49 -22.11 11.46
N LYS A 461 22.64 -23.40 11.16
CA LYS A 461 22.80 -23.93 9.78
C LYS A 461 21.55 -23.79 8.93
N SER A 462 20.37 -23.69 9.54
CA SER A 462 19.10 -23.50 8.84
C SER A 462 18.90 -22.07 8.36
N LEU A 463 19.70 -21.09 8.82
CA LEU A 463 19.71 -19.75 8.25
C LEU A 463 20.67 -19.71 7.05
N ILE A 464 20.11 -19.70 5.84
CA ILE A 464 20.87 -19.94 4.60
C ILE A 464 21.38 -18.63 3.99
N ARG A 465 20.46 -17.72 3.69
CA ARG A 465 20.77 -16.45 3.03
C ARG A 465 20.06 -15.30 3.71
N GLN A 466 20.64 -14.11 3.61
CA GLN A 466 20.02 -12.89 4.07
C GLN A 466 20.15 -11.73 3.10
N ASN A 467 19.16 -10.86 3.12
CA ASN A 467 19.18 -9.53 2.55
C ASN A 467 18.94 -8.51 3.66
N ALA A 468 19.64 -7.37 3.64
CA ALA A 468 19.42 -6.30 4.60
C ALA A 468 19.59 -4.91 3.98
N ILE A 469 18.67 -4.01 4.32
CA ILE A 469 18.66 -2.61 3.85
C ILE A 469 18.34 -1.65 5.00
N ALA A 470 18.99 -0.50 5.04
CA ALA A 470 18.53 0.61 5.87
C ALA A 470 17.52 1.43 5.07
N ARG A 471 16.39 1.80 5.69
CA ARG A 471 15.33 2.56 5.05
C ARG A 471 15.06 3.85 5.83
N ARG A 472 14.72 4.89 5.08
CA ARG A 472 14.27 6.18 5.58
C ARG A 472 12.97 6.53 4.87
N PHE A 473 11.89 6.54 5.63
CA PHE A 473 10.58 6.98 5.17
C PHE A 473 10.41 8.45 5.53
N ARG A 474 10.62 9.31 4.53
CA ARG A 474 10.51 10.76 4.66
C ARG A 474 9.05 11.15 4.84
N ARG A 475 8.80 12.05 5.79
CA ARG A 475 7.46 12.62 6.01
C ARG A 475 6.91 13.33 4.77
N GLY A 476 5.61 13.21 4.56
CA GLY A 476 4.88 13.76 3.42
C GLY A 476 5.15 13.04 2.09
N LYS A 477 5.85 11.90 2.12
CA LYS A 477 6.52 11.35 0.94
C LYS A 477 6.43 9.84 0.81
N ASP A 478 6.85 9.13 1.83
CA ASP A 478 7.27 7.73 1.68
C ASP A 478 6.28 6.75 2.34
N TYR A 479 6.22 5.55 1.77
CA TYR A 479 5.30 4.45 2.11
C TYR A 479 5.77 3.15 1.44
N ALA A 480 5.19 2.02 1.85
CA ALA A 480 5.23 0.77 1.10
C ALA A 480 3.84 0.14 1.17
N LEU A 481 3.22 -0.18 0.03
CA LEU A 481 1.88 -0.76 -0.02
C LEU A 481 1.89 -2.25 0.34
N ALA A 482 0.70 -2.81 0.56
CA ALA A 482 0.54 -4.22 0.89
C ALA A 482 1.07 -5.12 -0.23
N ASN A 483 2.07 -5.91 0.11
CA ASN A 483 2.65 -6.90 -0.78
C ASN A 483 2.53 -8.29 -0.14
N PRO A 484 1.92 -9.29 -0.79
CA PRO A 484 1.87 -10.66 -0.28
C PRO A 484 3.24 -11.33 -0.35
N PHE A 485 3.52 -12.20 0.62
CA PHE A 485 4.66 -13.09 0.52
C PHE A 485 4.32 -14.25 -0.41
N GLN A 486 5.19 -14.50 -1.39
CA GLN A 486 4.98 -15.50 -2.44
C GLN A 486 5.92 -16.71 -2.32
N GLY A 487 6.81 -16.72 -1.32
CA GLY A 487 7.68 -17.87 -1.08
C GLY A 487 6.88 -19.07 -0.61
N GLU A 488 7.24 -20.26 -1.09
CA GLU A 488 6.61 -21.51 -0.62
C GLU A 488 7.02 -21.83 0.82
N GLN A 489 8.28 -21.55 1.18
CA GLN A 489 8.80 -21.73 2.54
C GLN A 489 8.68 -20.42 3.33
N PRO A 490 8.31 -20.47 4.63
CA PRO A 490 8.30 -19.30 5.49
C PRO A 490 9.67 -18.60 5.55
N GLN A 491 9.64 -17.28 5.72
CA GLN A 491 10.84 -16.45 5.80
C GLN A 491 10.86 -15.70 7.12
N LEU A 492 12.04 -15.60 7.74
CA LEU A 492 12.24 -14.69 8.87
C LEU A 492 12.43 -13.27 8.35
N GLU A 493 11.65 -12.34 8.87
CA GLU A 493 11.82 -10.92 8.60
C GLU A 493 12.04 -10.16 9.91
N PHE A 494 13.13 -9.38 9.99
CA PHE A 494 13.36 -8.53 11.14
C PHE A 494 13.43 -7.05 10.77
N THR A 495 13.03 -6.19 11.72
CA THR A 495 13.04 -4.73 11.59
C THR A 495 13.68 -4.14 12.84
N ILE A 496 14.76 -3.39 12.68
CA ILE A 496 15.38 -2.60 13.75
C ILE A 496 14.94 -1.14 13.58
N SER A 497 13.95 -0.72 14.36
CA SER A 497 13.44 0.65 14.41
C SER A 497 14.43 1.56 15.14
N ILE A 498 14.89 2.58 14.45
CA ILE A 498 15.91 3.54 14.91
C ILE A 498 15.38 4.97 14.71
N THR A 499 14.08 5.14 14.95
CA THR A 499 13.37 6.41 14.73
C THR A 499 13.43 7.27 16.01
N PRO A 500 14.15 8.41 16.01
CA PRO A 500 14.39 9.17 17.24
C PRO A 500 13.25 10.13 17.61
N SER A 501 12.36 10.45 16.67
CA SER A 501 11.20 11.31 16.92
C SER A 501 10.10 10.59 17.69
N GLU A 502 9.32 11.36 18.44
CA GLU A 502 8.23 10.86 19.28
C GLU A 502 6.85 11.07 18.60
N GLY A 503 5.79 10.58 19.23
CA GLY A 503 4.39 10.80 18.82
C GLY A 503 3.84 9.83 17.77
N TRP A 504 4.52 8.71 17.52
CA TRP A 504 4.08 7.69 16.55
C TRP A 504 2.99 6.75 17.08
N GLU A 505 2.85 6.63 18.40
CA GLU A 505 1.82 5.82 19.02
C GLU A 505 0.49 6.57 19.02
N ARG A 506 -0.60 5.85 18.75
CA ARG A 506 -1.96 6.37 18.94
C ARG A 506 -2.21 6.47 20.44
N GLY A 507 -2.72 7.60 20.94
CA GLY A 507 -3.04 7.72 22.37
C GLY A 507 -4.08 6.67 22.77
N GLU A 508 -3.73 5.76 23.69
CA GLU A 508 -4.64 4.74 24.23
C GLU A 508 -5.70 5.31 25.22
N GLU A 509 -6.10 6.58 25.11
CA GLU A 509 -7.08 7.16 26.06
C GLU A 509 -8.54 6.82 25.73
N ASP A 510 -8.84 6.25 24.55
CA ASP A 510 -10.21 5.92 24.14
C ASP A 510 -10.77 4.59 24.72
N GLY A 511 -9.92 3.79 25.38
CA GLY A 511 -10.30 2.49 25.95
C GLY A 511 -11.03 2.55 27.31
N GLU A 512 -10.75 3.56 28.14
CA GLU A 512 -11.22 3.60 29.54
C GLU A 512 -12.46 4.49 29.78
N GLU A 513 -12.66 5.56 29.02
CA GLU A 513 -13.83 6.44 29.23
C GLU A 513 -15.13 5.80 28.72
N ASN A 514 -15.05 4.94 27.70
CA ASN A 514 -16.21 4.30 27.09
C ASN A 514 -16.78 3.14 27.94
N GLN A 515 -16.01 2.62 28.91
CA GLN A 515 -16.50 1.63 29.88
C GLN A 515 -17.26 2.26 31.05
N LYS A 516 -16.94 3.50 31.44
CA LYS A 516 -17.67 4.23 32.50
C LYS A 516 -19.01 4.80 31.98
N ALA A 517 -19.08 5.22 30.72
CA ALA A 517 -20.32 5.66 30.09
C ALA A 517 -21.33 4.51 29.84
N LYS A 518 -20.87 3.28 29.61
CA LYS A 518 -21.72 2.08 29.45
C LYS A 518 -22.29 1.55 30.77
N LYS A 519 -21.68 1.83 31.93
CA LYS A 519 -22.24 1.50 33.26
C LYS A 519 -23.25 2.52 33.78
N ALA A 520 -23.22 3.77 33.32
CA ALA A 520 -24.18 4.80 33.75
C ALA A 520 -25.53 4.77 33.02
N LYS A 521 -25.62 4.14 31.83
CA LYS A 521 -26.87 4.06 31.04
C LYS A 521 -27.78 2.86 31.34
N LYS A 522 -27.42 1.99 32.29
CA LYS A 522 -28.23 0.81 32.68
C LYS A 522 -29.05 0.99 33.98
N ALA A 523 -29.02 2.18 34.57
CA ALA A 523 -29.79 2.49 35.77
C ALA A 523 -30.43 3.87 35.66
N LEU A 524 -31.50 4.01 34.88
CA LEU A 524 -32.57 5.01 35.01
C LEU A 524 -33.54 4.84 33.83
N ASN A 525 -34.39 3.81 33.93
CA ASN A 525 -35.64 3.80 33.17
C ASN A 525 -36.77 3.48 34.14
N GLY A 526 -37.42 4.52 34.63
CA GLY A 526 -38.48 4.44 35.62
C GLY A 526 -39.19 5.78 35.79
N GLN A 527 -40.35 5.87 35.14
CA GLN A 527 -41.52 6.72 35.45
C GLN A 527 -41.83 7.92 34.53
N ASN A 528 -43.09 7.86 34.06
CA ASN A 528 -43.92 8.86 33.41
C ASN A 528 -44.03 10.19 34.17
N GLY A 529 -44.29 11.28 33.44
CA GLY A 529 -44.95 12.46 34.03
C GLY A 529 -44.93 13.74 33.19
N GLN A 530 -46.01 13.94 32.42
CA GLN A 530 -46.75 15.19 32.14
C GLN A 530 -46.06 16.55 31.81
N ALA A 531 -46.73 17.22 30.87
CA ALA A 531 -46.47 18.52 30.27
C ALA A 531 -46.40 19.72 31.24
N ASP A 532 -45.62 20.75 30.87
CA ASP A 532 -46.11 22.13 30.96
C ASP A 532 -45.47 23.09 29.94
N LYS A 533 -46.27 24.06 29.49
CA LYS A 533 -45.93 25.10 28.50
C LYS A 533 -45.31 26.30 29.20
N SER A 534 -44.27 26.90 28.63
CA SER A 534 -44.08 28.36 28.72
C SER A 534 -43.34 28.95 27.51
N LYS A 535 -43.85 30.10 27.06
CA LYS A 535 -43.43 30.90 25.90
C LYS A 535 -42.23 31.80 26.27
N GLY A 536 -41.32 32.05 25.33
CA GLY A 536 -40.35 33.15 25.48
C GLY A 536 -39.41 33.39 24.29
N LYS A 537 -39.86 34.27 23.37
CA LYS A 537 -39.14 35.25 22.52
C LYS A 537 -37.77 34.91 21.90
N GLY A 538 -37.72 35.09 20.57
CA GLY A 538 -36.55 34.88 19.73
C GLY A 538 -35.43 35.91 19.85
N LYS A 539 -34.27 35.48 19.37
CA LYS A 539 -33.15 36.27 18.89
C LYS A 539 -32.61 35.57 17.65
N GLN A 540 -32.37 36.36 16.60
CA GLN A 540 -31.84 35.93 15.31
C GLN A 540 -30.54 35.14 15.51
N LYS A 541 -30.50 33.91 14.98
CA LYS A 541 -29.28 33.11 14.85
C LYS A 541 -28.42 33.80 13.79
N ALA A 542 -27.21 34.20 14.18
CA ALA A 542 -26.14 34.43 13.23
C ALA A 542 -25.96 33.14 12.41
N VAL A 543 -25.79 33.28 11.10
CA VAL A 543 -25.49 32.17 10.19
C VAL A 543 -24.14 31.62 10.63
N GLU A 544 -24.15 30.45 11.28
CA GLU A 544 -22.95 29.66 11.48
C GLU A 544 -22.44 29.22 10.10
N PRO A 545 -21.11 29.23 9.86
CA PRO A 545 -20.57 28.79 8.58
C PRO A 545 -21.01 27.34 8.32
N GLU A 546 -21.47 27.07 7.09
CA GLU A 546 -21.89 25.74 6.63
C GLU A 546 -20.69 24.78 6.68
N LYS A 547 -20.60 23.95 7.73
CA LYS A 547 -19.52 22.98 7.91
C LYS A 547 -19.91 21.63 7.29
N VAL A 548 -19.00 21.07 6.48
CA VAL A 548 -19.13 19.69 5.97
C VAL A 548 -19.18 18.74 7.17
N GLN A 549 -20.18 17.86 7.22
CA GLN A 549 -20.33 16.89 8.30
C GLN A 549 -19.36 15.72 8.09
N VAL A 550 -18.19 15.81 8.72
CA VAL A 550 -17.12 14.81 8.63
C VAL A 550 -16.78 14.34 10.04
N SER A 551 -16.72 13.02 10.28
CA SER A 551 -16.11 12.48 11.50
C SER A 551 -14.60 12.67 11.41
N THR A 552 -14.04 13.61 12.17
CA THR A 552 -12.59 13.84 12.26
C THR A 552 -12.14 13.56 13.70
N SER A 553 -11.09 12.75 13.85
CA SER A 553 -10.37 12.61 15.12
C SER A 553 -9.65 13.93 15.42
N THR A 554 -9.53 14.27 16.71
CA THR A 554 -8.80 15.45 17.17
C THR A 554 -7.29 15.24 17.21
N GLU A 555 -6.83 13.99 17.18
CA GLU A 555 -5.40 13.64 17.20
C GLU A 555 -4.86 13.50 15.77
N ILE A 556 -3.62 13.98 15.57
CA ILE A 556 -2.93 13.84 14.29
C ILE A 556 -2.30 12.45 14.22
N GLU A 557 -2.76 11.65 13.28
CA GLU A 557 -2.16 10.34 13.00
C GLU A 557 -0.99 10.50 12.03
N PHE A 558 0.21 10.09 12.45
CA PHE A 558 1.42 10.24 11.64
C PHE A 558 1.63 9.13 10.61
N GLY A 559 0.98 7.98 10.78
CA GLY A 559 1.25 6.78 9.99
C GLY A 559 2.66 6.23 10.26
N GLY A 560 3.26 5.58 9.27
CA GLY A 560 4.60 5.01 9.36
C GLY A 560 4.69 3.67 10.09
N GLU A 561 3.62 3.13 10.66
CA GLU A 561 3.60 1.78 11.22
C GLU A 561 3.84 0.71 10.13
N GLU A 562 4.64 -0.31 10.45
CA GLU A 562 4.79 -1.52 9.63
C GLU A 562 3.71 -2.52 10.08
N VAL A 563 2.87 -2.96 9.16
CA VAL A 563 1.70 -3.79 9.45
C VAL A 563 1.84 -5.13 8.73
N TYR A 564 1.62 -6.20 9.47
CA TYR A 564 1.46 -7.56 8.98
C TYR A 564 0.00 -7.95 9.12
N MET A 565 -0.56 -8.54 8.08
CA MET A 565 -1.96 -8.94 8.06
C MET A 565 -2.16 -10.24 7.29
N ALA A 566 -3.17 -11.00 7.68
CA ALA A 566 -3.57 -12.20 6.97
C ALA A 566 -3.95 -11.84 5.53
N GLY A 567 -3.58 -12.71 4.58
CA GLY A 567 -4.13 -12.64 3.23
C GLY A 567 -5.62 -12.99 3.24
N ASP A 568 -6.37 -12.58 2.22
CA ASP A 568 -7.69 -13.16 2.00
C ASP A 568 -7.49 -14.63 1.58
N ASP A 569 -7.92 -15.57 2.43
CA ASP A 569 -7.95 -17.02 2.16
C ASP A 569 -8.91 -17.34 0.99
N ASP A 570 -8.46 -17.08 -0.23
CA ASP A 570 -9.18 -17.40 -1.47
C ASP A 570 -8.55 -18.62 -2.17
N ASP A 571 -8.18 -19.64 -1.38
CA ASP A 571 -7.75 -20.99 -1.82
C ASP A 571 -8.87 -21.79 -2.55
N ASN A 572 -9.88 -21.11 -3.10
CA ASN A 572 -10.89 -21.70 -3.97
C ASN A 572 -10.98 -21.07 -5.37
N VAL A 573 -9.99 -20.28 -5.79
CA VAL A 573 -9.85 -19.92 -7.21
C VAL A 573 -9.05 -21.00 -7.95
N SER A 574 -9.60 -22.22 -7.94
CA SER A 574 -9.23 -23.21 -8.95
C SER A 574 -9.47 -22.62 -10.34
N VAL A 575 -8.45 -22.75 -11.18
CA VAL A 575 -8.35 -22.18 -12.53
C VAL A 575 -9.34 -22.90 -13.46
N HIS A 576 -10.63 -22.59 -13.34
CA HIS A 576 -11.65 -23.04 -14.28
C HIS A 576 -12.52 -21.85 -14.71
N TYR A 577 -12.09 -21.25 -15.82
CA TYR A 577 -12.94 -20.40 -16.67
C TYR A 577 -14.21 -21.17 -17.05
N ARG A 578 -15.33 -20.84 -16.41
CA ARG A 578 -16.68 -21.04 -16.97
C ARG A 578 -17.56 -19.83 -16.68
N SER A 579 -17.92 -19.17 -17.77
CA SER A 579 -19.10 -18.35 -18.06
C SER A 579 -19.78 -17.57 -16.92
N LEU A 580 -19.77 -16.23 -17.09
CA LEU A 580 -20.72 -15.27 -16.50
C LEU A 580 -22.14 -15.86 -16.39
N PRO A 581 -22.85 -15.60 -15.27
CA PRO A 581 -23.56 -14.32 -15.17
C PRO A 581 -23.61 -13.68 -13.77
N ASN A 582 -23.98 -12.39 -13.80
CA ASN A 582 -24.36 -11.49 -12.72
C ASN A 582 -23.25 -10.77 -11.94
N VAL A 583 -23.03 -9.53 -12.38
CA VAL A 583 -22.45 -8.41 -11.65
C VAL A 583 -23.19 -8.23 -10.32
N GLY A 584 -22.54 -8.63 -9.23
CA GLY A 584 -23.00 -8.40 -7.87
C GLY A 584 -21.84 -8.57 -6.90
N LYS A 585 -21.38 -7.44 -6.34
CA LYS A 585 -20.44 -7.33 -5.21
C LYS A 585 -19.16 -8.16 -5.33
N LYS A 586 -18.18 -7.69 -6.12
CA LYS A 586 -16.78 -7.90 -5.73
C LYS A 586 -16.39 -6.71 -4.84
N ALA A 587 -15.91 -7.01 -3.64
CA ALA A 587 -15.30 -6.00 -2.77
C ALA A 587 -14.10 -5.40 -3.50
N ASP A 588 -13.85 -4.11 -3.27
CA ASP A 588 -12.67 -3.43 -3.78
C ASP A 588 -11.43 -4.11 -3.18
N PRO A 589 -10.48 -4.62 -3.99
CA PRO A 589 -9.27 -5.30 -3.49
C PRO A 589 -8.42 -4.43 -2.56
N ALA A 590 -8.60 -3.11 -2.58
CA ALA A 590 -7.91 -2.17 -1.69
C ALA A 590 -8.70 -1.86 -0.41
N VAL A 591 -9.95 -2.34 -0.28
CA VAL A 591 -10.78 -2.10 0.90
C VAL A 591 -10.66 -3.30 1.83
N TYR A 592 -9.71 -3.19 2.76
CA TYR A 592 -9.75 -3.99 3.97
C TYR A 592 -11.05 -3.68 4.72
N LYS A 593 -11.65 -4.69 5.33
CA LYS A 593 -12.81 -4.50 6.22
C LYS A 593 -12.35 -3.67 7.41
N SER A 594 -12.32 -2.35 7.25
CA SER A 594 -12.12 -1.42 8.34
C SER A 594 -13.45 -1.26 9.05
N SER A 595 -13.44 -1.66 10.32
CA SER A 595 -14.52 -1.49 11.29
C SER A 595 -15.23 -0.14 11.18
N MET A 596 -16.52 -0.16 10.84
CA MET A 596 -17.57 0.78 11.30
C MET A 596 -18.96 0.20 11.00
N GLY A 597 -19.13 -1.09 11.30
CA GLY A 597 -20.42 -1.76 11.42
C GLY A 597 -20.30 -2.76 12.56
N GLU A 598 -21.13 -2.63 13.59
CA GLU A 598 -21.20 -3.54 14.74
C GLU A 598 -21.53 -4.97 14.26
N THR A 599 -20.53 -5.76 13.85
CA THR A 599 -20.43 -7.23 13.91
C THR A 599 -19.16 -7.73 13.21
N ASP A 600 -18.42 -8.57 13.94
CA ASP A 600 -17.25 -9.41 13.59
C ASP A 600 -15.84 -8.82 13.84
N ASP A 601 -15.23 -9.38 14.89
CA ASP A 601 -13.92 -9.14 15.49
C ASP A 601 -12.76 -9.78 14.68
N ASP A 602 -12.38 -9.23 13.52
CA ASP A 602 -11.00 -9.34 13.03
C ASP A 602 -10.78 -8.48 11.78
N ASP A 603 -10.10 -7.33 11.92
CA ASP A 603 -9.65 -6.48 10.80
C ASP A 603 -8.47 -7.16 10.02
N GLY A 604 -8.16 -8.43 10.31
CA GLY A 604 -7.12 -9.25 9.65
C GLY A 604 -5.68 -8.90 10.03
N ILE A 605 -5.46 -7.92 10.91
CA ILE A 605 -4.13 -7.47 11.34
C ILE A 605 -3.53 -8.51 12.30
N LEU A 606 -2.35 -9.03 11.95
CA LEU A 606 -1.59 -10.00 12.75
C LEU A 606 -0.63 -9.30 13.71
N PHE A 607 0.09 -8.29 13.22
CA PHE A 607 1.09 -7.57 13.99
C PHE A 607 1.28 -6.15 13.47
N THR A 608 1.44 -5.18 14.36
CA THR A 608 1.72 -3.77 14.02
C THR A 608 2.96 -3.29 14.75
N ASN A 609 3.99 -2.91 13.98
CA ASN A 609 5.24 -2.35 14.45
C ASN A 609 5.32 -0.85 14.15
N VAL A 610 4.85 -0.07 15.12
CA VAL A 610 4.93 1.41 15.14
C VAL A 610 6.39 1.89 14.99
N ALA A 611 6.62 3.10 14.48
CA ALA A 611 7.98 3.65 14.47
C ALA A 611 8.41 3.98 15.91
N ALA A 612 9.59 3.51 16.32
CA ALA A 612 10.09 3.65 17.69
C ALA A 612 11.61 3.78 17.72
N TRP A 613 12.13 4.21 18.87
CA TRP A 613 13.57 4.31 19.07
C TRP A 613 14.14 3.01 19.64
N ASN A 614 15.15 2.45 18.96
CA ASN A 614 15.95 1.32 19.44
C ASN A 614 15.13 0.06 19.73
N ARG A 615 14.27 -0.31 18.78
CA ARG A 615 13.39 -1.48 18.90
C ARG A 615 13.69 -2.51 17.83
N PHE A 616 13.89 -3.76 18.22
CA PHE A 616 14.03 -4.88 17.31
C PHE A 616 12.72 -5.67 17.28
N SER A 617 12.26 -6.04 16.09
CA SER A 617 11.15 -6.99 15.93
C SER A 617 11.54 -8.04 14.89
N VAL A 618 11.19 -9.30 15.12
CA VAL A 618 11.32 -10.38 14.14
C VAL A 618 9.99 -11.11 14.01
N VAL A 619 9.62 -11.50 12.79
CA VAL A 619 8.38 -12.20 12.45
C VAL A 619 8.72 -13.36 11.51
N LEU A 620 8.12 -14.52 11.73
CA LEU A 620 8.10 -15.61 10.75
C LEU A 620 6.92 -15.39 9.82
N ARG A 621 7.19 -15.12 8.54
CA ARG A 621 6.19 -14.77 7.55
C ARG A 621 5.98 -15.91 6.57
N ASP A 622 4.75 -16.39 6.47
CA ASP A 622 4.33 -17.45 5.57
C ASP A 622 3.67 -16.92 4.29
N LYS A 623 3.38 -17.83 3.36
CA LYS A 623 2.79 -17.55 2.06
C LYS A 623 1.42 -16.91 2.21
N GLY A 624 1.16 -15.84 1.45
CA GLY A 624 -0.12 -15.13 1.47
C GLY A 624 -0.21 -14.00 2.49
N THR A 625 0.57 -14.05 3.59
CA THR A 625 0.62 -12.94 4.56
C THR A 625 1.09 -11.65 3.90
N LEU A 626 0.33 -10.57 4.09
CA LEU A 626 0.59 -9.25 3.55
C LEU A 626 1.45 -8.42 4.51
N ARG A 627 2.31 -7.57 3.96
CA ARG A 627 3.12 -6.59 4.70
C ARG A 627 3.08 -5.23 4.03
N PHE A 628 2.92 -4.16 4.80
CA PHE A 628 3.05 -2.79 4.32
C PHE A 628 3.66 -1.86 5.38
N VAL A 629 4.11 -0.67 4.94
CA VAL A 629 4.49 0.43 5.83
C VAL A 629 3.60 1.62 5.47
N LYS A 630 2.78 2.04 6.44
CA LYS A 630 1.83 3.13 6.26
C LYS A 630 2.55 4.41 5.83
N TYR A 631 1.88 5.21 4.99
CA TYR A 631 2.38 6.53 4.59
C TYR A 631 2.72 7.40 5.79
N VAL A 632 3.89 8.03 5.76
CA VAL A 632 4.32 8.97 6.81
C VAL A 632 3.79 10.36 6.48
N SER A 633 2.83 10.84 7.28
CA SER A 633 2.26 12.19 7.16
C SER A 633 3.33 13.27 7.26
N GLN A 634 3.17 14.35 6.50
CA GLN A 634 3.97 15.58 6.60
C GLN A 634 3.95 16.18 8.01
N ALA A 635 2.92 15.90 8.82
CA ALA A 635 2.79 16.38 10.19
C ALA A 635 3.70 15.64 11.19
N ALA A 636 4.31 14.51 10.81
CA ALA A 636 5.23 13.77 11.66
C ALA A 636 6.42 14.64 12.11
N MET A 637 6.83 14.49 13.37
CA MET A 637 7.91 15.30 13.97
C MET A 637 9.29 15.02 13.34
N GLY A 638 9.48 13.83 12.78
CA GLY A 638 10.68 13.39 12.08
C GLY A 638 10.35 12.36 11.00
N ASP A 639 11.40 11.85 10.33
CA ASP A 639 11.26 10.75 9.38
C ASP A 639 11.26 9.42 10.14
N ARG A 640 10.64 8.37 9.58
CA ARG A 640 10.81 6.99 10.10
C ARG A 640 12.12 6.42 9.57
N TRP A 641 12.90 5.83 10.46
CA TRP A 641 14.16 5.16 10.16
C TRP A 641 14.12 3.72 10.67
N ASP A 642 14.49 2.77 9.82
CA ASP A 642 14.65 1.39 10.23
C ASP A 642 15.74 0.67 9.42
N ILE A 643 16.11 -0.51 9.91
CA ILE A 643 16.92 -1.48 9.17
C ILE A 643 16.08 -2.73 9.01
N LYS A 644 15.80 -3.11 7.76
CA LYS A 644 15.00 -4.27 7.40
C LYS A 644 15.90 -5.41 6.96
N GLY A 645 15.74 -6.56 7.59
CA GLY A 645 16.37 -7.82 7.19
C GLY A 645 15.33 -8.86 6.76
N GLU A 646 15.71 -9.68 5.78
CA GLU A 646 14.94 -10.80 5.25
C GLU A 646 15.90 -12.00 5.20
N VAL A 647 15.54 -13.09 5.88
CA VAL A 647 16.40 -14.26 6.08
C VAL A 647 15.68 -15.50 5.59
N GLU A 648 16.24 -16.13 4.57
CA GLU A 648 15.77 -17.40 4.04
C GLU A 648 16.19 -18.55 4.96
N VAL A 649 15.20 -19.37 5.30
CA VAL A 649 15.31 -20.50 6.20
C VAL A 649 15.29 -21.80 5.37
N GLY A 650 16.11 -22.78 5.76
CA GLY A 650 16.17 -24.11 5.13
C GLY A 650 14.89 -24.91 5.33
N GLU A 651 14.65 -25.91 4.46
CA GLU A 651 13.44 -26.75 4.53
C GLU A 651 13.41 -27.63 5.79
N ASP A 652 14.58 -28.01 6.29
CA ASP A 652 14.82 -28.83 7.48
C ASP A 652 14.81 -28.03 8.80
N ALA A 653 14.56 -26.72 8.74
CA ALA A 653 14.64 -25.84 9.90
C ALA A 653 13.64 -26.16 11.01
N TRP A 654 12.56 -26.85 10.65
CA TRP A 654 11.43 -27.18 11.51
C TRP A 654 11.23 -28.69 11.67
N ASP A 655 12.10 -29.49 11.03
CA ASP A 655 12.10 -30.94 11.21
C ASP A 655 12.76 -31.26 12.55
N ASP A 656 11.91 -31.62 13.51
CA ASP A 656 12.31 -32.19 14.77
C ASP A 656 12.92 -33.57 14.44
N GLU A 657 14.25 -33.67 14.35
CA GLU A 657 14.94 -34.96 14.42
C GLU A 657 14.79 -35.52 15.84
N GLY A 658 13.56 -35.91 16.18
CA GLY A 658 13.23 -36.80 17.27
C GLY A 658 13.30 -38.25 16.85
N ASP A 659 14.37 -38.65 16.13
CA ASP A 659 14.70 -40.05 15.91
C ASP A 659 16.22 -40.25 16.04
N ASP A 660 16.70 -40.08 17.28
CA ASP A 660 17.87 -40.78 17.78
C ASP A 660 17.61 -42.30 17.67
N ASN A 661 17.75 -42.86 16.48
CA ASN A 661 18.03 -44.29 16.30
C ASN A 661 19.54 -44.51 16.31
N GLU A 662 20.19 -44.13 17.41
CA GLU A 662 21.33 -44.90 17.92
C GLU A 662 20.79 -46.17 18.62
N GLU A 663 20.33 -47.15 17.85
CA GLU A 663 20.43 -48.54 18.30
C GLU A 663 21.71 -49.15 17.74
N GLY A 664 22.71 -49.24 18.60
CA GLY A 664 23.89 -50.05 18.38
C GLY A 664 23.53 -51.51 18.13
N GLY A 665 24.01 -52.03 16.99
CA GLY A 665 23.95 -53.44 16.63
C GLY A 665 25.23 -53.90 15.96
N LEU A 666 26.33 -53.96 16.72
CA LEU A 666 27.43 -54.85 16.39
C LEU A 666 26.95 -56.30 16.61
N ASN A 667 26.61 -57.00 15.54
CA ASN A 667 26.60 -58.47 15.36
C ASN A 667 26.61 -58.66 13.83
N GLY A 668 27.61 -59.25 13.17
CA GLY A 668 28.06 -60.63 13.36
C GLY A 668 27.32 -61.53 12.35
N ASP A 669 28.08 -62.28 11.56
CA ASP A 669 27.71 -63.36 10.62
C ASP A 669 27.64 -62.95 9.13
N LEU A 670 28.64 -63.26 8.29
CA LEU A 670 29.12 -64.57 7.80
C LEU A 670 28.16 -65.23 6.78
N ASP A 671 28.68 -65.34 5.55
CA ASP A 671 28.62 -66.45 4.60
C ASP A 671 27.54 -67.54 4.79
N ASP A 672 26.75 -67.75 3.75
CA ASP A 672 26.46 -69.04 3.09
C ASP A 672 25.46 -68.75 1.96
N ASP A 673 25.87 -68.88 0.70
CA ASP A 673 25.75 -70.10 -0.11
C ASP A 673 24.29 -70.39 -0.48
N ASP A 674 23.90 -69.96 -1.69
CA ASP A 674 22.80 -70.58 -2.43
C ASP A 674 23.32 -71.03 -3.80
N GLU A 675 23.10 -72.31 -4.02
CA GLU A 675 23.60 -73.20 -5.05
C GLU A 675 23.02 -72.88 -6.45
N GLU A 676 23.88 -72.73 -7.45
CA GLU A 676 23.57 -73.11 -8.84
C GLU A 676 24.52 -74.22 -9.28
N GLU A 677 23.99 -75.44 -9.41
CA GLU A 677 24.67 -76.59 -10.03
C GLU A 677 24.35 -76.68 -11.54
N GLY A 678 25.41 -76.92 -12.31
CA GLY A 678 25.43 -77.76 -13.53
C GLY A 678 25.31 -77.01 -14.85
N GLU A 679 26.06 -77.30 -15.91
CA GLU A 679 27.02 -78.37 -16.23
C GLU A 679 27.85 -77.87 -17.44
N ASP A 680 29.14 -78.20 -17.44
CA ASP A 680 30.04 -78.49 -18.57
C ASP A 680 29.80 -77.90 -19.98
N ASP A 681 30.75 -77.10 -20.49
CA ASP A 681 31.22 -77.23 -21.87
C ASP A 681 32.68 -76.72 -22.02
N ASP A 682 33.56 -77.70 -22.16
CA ASP A 682 34.82 -77.79 -22.91
C ASP A 682 35.59 -76.53 -23.33
N GLY A 683 36.87 -76.49 -22.93
CA GLY A 683 37.84 -75.48 -23.34
C GLY A 683 38.39 -75.65 -24.76
N ILE A 684 39.30 -74.73 -25.11
CA ILE A 684 40.51 -74.89 -25.93
C ILE A 684 41.16 -73.50 -26.06
N ASP A 685 42.35 -73.40 -25.45
CA ASP A 685 43.63 -72.88 -25.93
C ASP A 685 43.76 -72.00 -27.20
N GLU A 686 44.85 -71.22 -27.13
CA GLU A 686 45.76 -70.76 -28.20
C GLU A 686 45.54 -69.39 -28.88
N ASP A 687 46.46 -68.48 -28.51
CA ASP A 687 47.47 -67.83 -29.35
C ASP A 687 47.12 -66.78 -30.42
N GLU A 688 47.85 -65.68 -30.26
CA GLU A 688 48.66 -64.92 -31.24
C GLU A 688 48.08 -64.46 -32.58
N ASP A 689 48.39 -63.18 -32.82
CA ASP A 689 48.83 -62.57 -34.07
C ASP A 689 47.83 -62.12 -35.15
N ASP A 690 48.00 -60.82 -35.41
CA ASP A 690 48.27 -60.20 -36.71
C ASP A 690 47.16 -59.65 -37.61
N GLU A 691 47.47 -58.40 -37.96
CA GLU A 691 47.32 -57.73 -39.26
C GLU A 691 46.03 -56.95 -39.63
N GLU A 692 46.35 -55.70 -40.03
CA GLU A 692 45.63 -54.65 -40.78
C GLU A 692 44.62 -53.71 -40.10
#